data_AF-A0A358KK20-F1
#
_entry.id   AF-A0A358KK20-F1
#
_cell.length_a   1.000
_cell.length_b   1.000
_cell.length_c   1.000
_cell.angle_alpha   90.00
_cell.angle_beta   90.00
_cell.angle_gamma   90.00
#
_symmetry.space_group_name_H-M   'P 1'
#
loop_
_entity.id
_entity.type
_entity.pdbx_description
1 polymer ?
#
loop_
_entity_poly.entity_id
_entity_poly.type
_entity_poly.pdbx_seq_one_letter_code
_entity_poly.pdbx_strand_id
1 'polypeptide(L)'
;MPLASMTNPPLNWGYPRTWDGFLHAFSRGQYAQTNPTTSFEKFIDQIFMYWEGAFDEFNASFLLLFALLPICFIYWMRNRERGWMIGTFSIYLCLAVLLMILLNPNNDKHGQDMTRVFFAASHVMLAMWIGFGVSLFVALVAKRFELFWDRLLALTVMAAGVALADWATKLAETQFFLDHWTRGFAFCLLVFLGALILVHRPRRGSEKAEAPPIRIVLIVLALMPIWSGLAHWQKSEQRGHLFGYWYGHDMFTPPGTEDDGSPIYPEMSENAILFGGTDPGRFNPTYMIFAESFTPPGKKPRDPKFDRRDVALITQNALADYTYLDTVRAHYQRSAQDDWQQNDKTHLPFASGARSKLIGPEASTGISGAIDRWMVGMGSDWEVDRRTWESYFEEEHILKPGDLAKRMTAQPDAAAGFIASKLPAETLAALKGGSEDAIRESLAKGFDVLLDGGPLWDDSVFKAVEFSSTTVALQKQVDALQEKISALGQAEPDRVEDNGLFVRWKHARVRLNRRVLDEVFAGLIQPGKAGLYPDLELNSPTQTEAEIAFAQYVHEADAREQAGQLKPGEIVHRDPKNGRVQVAGQISVMEINAKLAKLLFDKNPDRDFFIEVSYPLEWMYPHLTPYGIILKLNREEVPEITDEMMRKDRRFWAKYQSRLTGDWITDETSIREIGLWAVKTYKRWELDGYTGDRAFVRDEAAQKAFSKLRGSIADMYRWRIANYKLAITQEQDSAKRAKLMLKEKRMTREYLFALKQSWAFSPYNPEVLMHLAQQMLMMGNEQFQQGDKKGAAARRDDLFYLIHTFQQFDPESTMNRSLIQGLLQFITATKLFDIQDALFRQFILDLLEELNSGGDDVNPLMLEWYNALKRGETASFTPTATP
;
A
#
# COMPACT_ATOMS: atom_id res chain seq x y z
N MET A 1 12.99 -15.58 8.48
CA MET A 1 13.41 -14.37 7.74
C MET A 1 14.35 -13.47 8.55
N PRO A 2 14.06 -13.06 9.79
CA PRO A 2 14.96 -12.19 10.57
C PRO A 2 16.40 -12.70 10.66
N LEU A 3 16.60 -13.99 10.96
CA LEU A 3 17.93 -14.63 11.02
C LEU A 3 18.72 -14.59 9.71
N ALA A 4 18.05 -14.76 8.57
CA ALA A 4 18.73 -14.72 7.26
C ALA A 4 19.16 -13.28 6.91
N SER A 5 18.37 -12.29 7.31
CA SER A 5 18.66 -10.88 6.99
C SER A 5 19.84 -10.27 7.75
N MET A 6 20.33 -11.00 8.75
CA MET A 6 21.47 -10.60 9.57
C MET A 6 22.76 -10.64 8.76
N THR A 7 22.91 -11.66 7.93
CA THR A 7 24.04 -11.76 7.03
C THR A 7 23.75 -10.94 5.77
N ASN A 8 22.69 -11.27 5.01
CA ASN A 8 22.32 -10.58 3.76
C ASN A 8 21.06 -11.22 3.09
N PRO A 9 20.10 -10.47 2.45
CA PRO A 9 19.89 -9.01 2.43
C PRO A 9 19.45 -8.43 3.78
N PRO A 10 19.72 -7.14 4.06
CA PRO A 10 19.00 -6.43 5.11
C PRO A 10 17.49 -6.54 4.88
N LEU A 11 16.76 -6.77 5.97
CA LEU A 11 15.31 -6.71 5.93
C LEU A 11 14.91 -5.26 5.67
N ASN A 12 13.92 -5.02 4.80
CA ASN A 12 13.41 -3.68 4.48
C ASN A 12 12.83 -2.92 5.68
N TRP A 13 12.82 -3.55 6.86
CA TRP A 13 12.37 -2.98 8.11
C TRP A 13 13.09 -3.61 9.31
N GLY A 14 13.28 -2.83 10.36
CA GLY A 14 13.73 -3.35 11.64
C GLY A 14 15.23 -3.58 11.76
N TYR A 15 16.03 -3.59 10.69
CA TYR A 15 17.48 -3.83 10.74
C TYR A 15 17.98 -4.97 11.69
N PRO A 16 17.70 -6.26 11.38
CA PRO A 16 17.95 -7.37 12.31
C PRO A 16 19.42 -7.71 12.62
N ARG A 17 20.38 -6.93 12.10
CA ARG A 17 21.81 -7.04 12.45
C ARG A 17 22.08 -6.64 13.90
N THR A 18 21.21 -5.80 14.46
CA THR A 18 21.24 -5.40 15.86
C THR A 18 20.26 -6.23 16.67
N TRP A 19 20.50 -6.35 17.97
CA TRP A 19 19.57 -7.07 18.85
C TRP A 19 18.19 -6.40 18.91
N ASP A 20 18.16 -5.08 19.08
CA ASP A 20 16.90 -4.34 19.16
C ASP A 20 16.14 -4.39 17.84
N GLY A 21 16.87 -4.33 16.73
CA GLY A 21 16.30 -4.50 15.41
C GLY A 21 15.74 -5.89 15.14
N PHE A 22 16.45 -6.94 15.60
CA PHE A 22 15.96 -8.31 15.53
C PHE A 22 14.66 -8.49 16.33
N LEU A 23 14.63 -7.99 17.57
CA LEU A 23 13.43 -8.02 18.38
C LEU A 23 12.32 -7.19 17.77
N HIS A 24 12.62 -6.02 17.21
CA HIS A 24 11.64 -5.20 16.52
C HIS A 24 11.02 -5.95 15.34
N ALA A 25 11.83 -6.59 14.49
CA ALA A 25 11.36 -7.39 13.36
C ALA A 25 10.60 -8.65 13.79
N PHE A 26 10.94 -9.25 14.93
CA PHE A 26 10.29 -10.46 15.45
C PHE A 26 8.98 -10.14 16.18
N SER A 27 8.96 -9.04 16.94
CA SER A 27 7.82 -8.62 17.78
C SER A 27 6.83 -7.74 17.04
N ARG A 28 7.22 -7.11 15.92
CA ARG A 28 6.27 -6.52 14.98
C ARG A 28 5.38 -7.64 14.40
N GLY A 29 4.22 -7.82 15.01
CA GLY A 29 3.03 -8.14 14.22
C GLY A 29 2.79 -6.97 13.27
N GLN A 30 2.57 -7.23 11.99
CA GLN A 30 2.34 -6.17 11.00
C GLN A 30 1.12 -5.28 11.32
N TYR A 31 0.29 -5.60 12.32
CA TYR A 31 -0.95 -4.89 12.64
C TYR A 31 -1.25 -4.89 14.14
N ALA A 32 -1.73 -3.73 14.63
CA ALA A 32 -2.27 -3.37 15.95
C ALA A 32 -1.64 -4.03 17.20
N GLN A 33 -1.23 -3.18 18.17
CA GLN A 33 -1.01 -3.68 19.54
C GLN A 33 -2.29 -4.33 20.07
N THR A 34 -2.15 -5.37 20.90
CA THR A 34 -3.29 -6.06 21.50
C THR A 34 -4.18 -5.06 22.23
N ASN A 35 -5.41 -4.89 21.77
CA ASN A 35 -6.38 -3.97 22.35
C ASN A 35 -7.70 -4.71 22.59
N PRO A 36 -7.86 -5.37 23.75
CA PRO A 36 -8.99 -6.26 24.00
C PRO A 36 -10.37 -5.64 23.71
N THR A 37 -11.30 -6.43 23.17
CA THR A 37 -12.68 -5.99 22.93
C THR A 37 -13.32 -5.40 24.18
N THR A 38 -13.90 -4.22 24.04
CA THR A 38 -14.32 -3.36 25.16
C THR A 38 -15.78 -3.58 25.59
N SER A 39 -16.62 -4.21 24.77
CA SER A 39 -18.03 -4.48 25.08
C SER A 39 -18.49 -5.83 24.53
N PHE A 40 -19.51 -6.40 25.19
CA PHE A 40 -20.09 -7.69 24.78
C PHE A 40 -20.84 -7.60 23.45
N GLU A 41 -21.54 -6.49 23.20
CA GLU A 41 -22.24 -6.24 21.92
C GLU A 41 -21.26 -6.24 20.74
N LYS A 42 -20.16 -5.47 20.85
CA LYS A 42 -19.12 -5.44 19.82
C LYS A 42 -18.54 -6.83 19.58
N PHE A 43 -18.34 -7.62 20.63
CA PHE A 43 -17.84 -8.99 20.50
C PHE A 43 -18.80 -9.90 19.74
N ILE A 44 -20.12 -9.77 19.95
CA ILE A 44 -21.12 -10.52 19.18
C ILE A 44 -21.07 -10.10 17.70
N ASP A 45 -20.98 -8.81 17.40
CA ASP A 45 -20.90 -8.36 16.01
C ASP A 45 -19.62 -8.87 15.33
N GLN A 46 -18.51 -8.89 16.06
CA GLN A 46 -17.24 -9.47 15.59
C GLN A 46 -17.35 -10.98 15.31
N ILE A 47 -18.11 -11.73 16.14
CA ILE A 47 -18.40 -13.14 15.87
C ILE A 47 -19.16 -13.31 14.56
N PHE A 48 -20.18 -12.47 14.31
CA PHE A 48 -20.94 -12.53 13.06
C PHE A 48 -20.06 -12.22 11.85
N MET A 49 -19.26 -11.15 11.93
CA MET A 49 -18.28 -10.80 10.90
C MET A 49 -17.33 -11.96 10.59
N TYR A 50 -16.79 -12.63 11.62
CA TYR A 50 -15.92 -13.79 11.43
C TYR A 50 -16.64 -14.92 10.69
N TRP A 51 -17.87 -15.24 11.08
CA TRP A 51 -18.65 -16.32 10.47
C TRP A 51 -19.09 -16.00 9.04
N GLU A 52 -19.44 -14.76 8.74
CA GLU A 52 -19.68 -14.31 7.36
C GLU A 52 -18.45 -14.54 6.48
N GLY A 53 -17.27 -14.15 6.98
CA GLY A 53 -16.00 -14.45 6.30
C GLY A 53 -15.78 -15.95 6.10
N ALA A 54 -16.05 -16.79 7.10
CA ALA A 54 -15.92 -18.24 6.98
C ALA A 54 -16.94 -18.86 6.01
N PHE A 55 -18.16 -18.32 5.93
CA PHE A 55 -19.19 -18.76 4.99
C PHE A 55 -18.83 -18.43 3.55
N ASP A 56 -18.21 -17.28 3.30
CA ASP A 56 -17.68 -16.91 1.99
C ASP A 56 -16.55 -17.86 1.54
N GLU A 57 -15.72 -18.37 2.47
CA GLU A 57 -14.63 -19.28 2.13
C GLU A 57 -15.09 -20.71 1.83
N PHE A 58 -16.01 -21.27 2.64
CA PHE A 58 -16.36 -22.69 2.62
C PHE A 58 -17.78 -23.03 2.15
N ASN A 59 -18.61 -22.03 1.81
CA ASN A 59 -20.05 -22.12 1.66
C ASN A 59 -20.77 -22.44 2.98
N ALA A 60 -21.69 -21.55 3.39
CA ALA A 60 -22.47 -21.72 4.62
C ALA A 60 -23.14 -23.10 4.72
N SER A 61 -23.69 -23.61 3.60
CA SER A 61 -24.45 -24.86 3.58
C SER A 61 -23.55 -26.08 3.81
N PHE A 62 -22.35 -26.11 3.21
CA PHE A 62 -21.40 -27.20 3.42
C PHE A 62 -20.77 -27.15 4.81
N LEU A 63 -20.46 -25.94 5.29
CA LEU A 63 -19.90 -25.76 6.62
C LEU A 63 -20.89 -26.21 7.69
N LEU A 64 -22.14 -25.73 7.65
CA LEU A 64 -23.16 -26.10 8.65
C LEU A 64 -23.51 -27.59 8.59
N LEU A 65 -23.53 -28.19 7.38
CA LEU A 65 -23.80 -29.61 7.18
C LEU A 65 -22.70 -30.51 7.76
N PHE A 66 -21.42 -30.21 7.47
CA PHE A 66 -20.31 -31.13 7.79
C PHE A 66 -19.50 -30.72 9.01
N ALA A 67 -19.21 -29.44 9.23
CA ALA A 67 -18.33 -29.04 10.34
C ALA A 67 -18.96 -29.28 11.72
N LEU A 68 -20.30 -29.21 11.82
CA LEU A 68 -21.02 -29.44 13.07
C LEU A 68 -21.27 -30.94 13.36
N LEU A 69 -21.23 -31.79 12.33
CA LEU A 69 -21.57 -33.21 12.48
C LEU A 69 -20.63 -33.95 13.46
N PRO A 70 -19.30 -33.77 13.45
CA PRO A 70 -18.41 -34.35 14.47
C PRO A 70 -18.76 -33.91 15.90
N ILE A 71 -19.20 -32.68 16.09
CA ILE A 71 -19.56 -32.12 17.40
C ILE A 71 -20.80 -32.82 17.96
N CYS A 72 -21.82 -33.05 17.12
CA CYS A 72 -23.02 -33.80 17.52
C CYS A 72 -22.71 -35.23 17.98
N PHE A 73 -21.62 -35.82 17.50
CA PHE A 73 -21.21 -37.20 17.83
C PHE A 73 -20.17 -37.28 18.96
N ILE A 74 -19.77 -36.16 19.58
CA ILE A 74 -18.65 -36.11 20.54
C ILE A 74 -18.82 -37.07 21.73
N TYR A 75 -20.05 -37.27 22.20
CA TYR A 75 -20.37 -38.19 23.30
C TYR A 75 -20.37 -39.67 22.89
N TRP A 76 -20.46 -39.96 21.59
CA TRP A 76 -20.43 -41.32 21.04
C TRP A 76 -19.05 -41.73 20.51
N MET A 77 -18.12 -40.77 20.40
CA MET A 77 -16.73 -41.02 20.01
C MET A 77 -15.90 -41.69 21.13
N ARG A 78 -14.87 -42.45 20.72
CA ARG A 78 -13.86 -43.01 21.63
C ARG A 78 -12.99 -41.92 22.23
N ASN A 79 -12.32 -42.19 23.35
CA ASN A 79 -11.50 -41.19 24.06
C ASN A 79 -10.42 -40.54 23.17
N ARG A 80 -9.81 -41.29 22.24
CA ARG A 80 -8.81 -40.74 21.31
C ARG A 80 -9.43 -39.73 20.33
N GLU A 81 -10.55 -40.09 19.70
CA GLU A 81 -11.27 -39.23 18.76
C GLU A 81 -11.85 -38.01 19.45
N ARG A 82 -12.43 -38.20 20.64
CA ARG A 82 -12.92 -37.13 21.50
C ARG A 82 -11.80 -36.18 21.90
N GLY A 83 -10.63 -36.71 22.30
CA GLY A 83 -9.45 -35.92 22.62
C GLY A 83 -8.97 -35.08 21.42
N TRP A 84 -9.05 -35.63 20.20
CA TRP A 84 -8.73 -34.90 18.98
C TRP A 84 -9.74 -33.78 18.68
N MET A 85 -11.03 -34.04 18.81
CA MET A 85 -12.07 -33.03 18.62
C MET A 85 -11.97 -31.92 19.66
N ILE A 86 -11.78 -32.26 20.94
CA ILE A 86 -11.58 -31.27 22.01
C ILE A 86 -10.30 -30.47 21.77
N GLY A 87 -9.20 -31.12 21.39
CA GLY A 87 -7.93 -30.45 21.11
C GLY A 87 -8.04 -29.45 19.95
N THR A 88 -8.62 -29.86 18.82
CA THR A 88 -8.82 -28.97 17.66
C THR A 88 -9.82 -27.85 17.96
N PHE A 89 -10.85 -28.12 18.76
CA PHE A 89 -11.78 -27.09 19.25
C PHE A 89 -11.10 -26.05 20.16
N SER A 90 -10.26 -26.48 21.09
CA SER A 90 -9.48 -25.58 21.93
C SER A 90 -8.52 -24.71 21.11
N ILE A 91 -7.84 -25.28 20.10
CA ILE A 91 -6.99 -24.52 19.18
C ILE A 91 -7.82 -23.51 18.40
N TYR A 92 -8.99 -23.90 17.89
CA TYR A 92 -9.91 -23.01 17.20
C TYR A 92 -10.36 -21.84 18.09
N LEU A 93 -10.71 -22.09 19.36
CA LEU A 93 -11.05 -21.01 20.30
C LEU A 93 -9.88 -20.04 20.51
N CYS A 94 -8.64 -20.53 20.54
CA CYS A 94 -7.47 -19.65 20.63
C CYS A 94 -7.26 -18.84 19.34
N LEU A 95 -7.38 -19.46 18.16
CA LEU A 95 -7.08 -18.81 16.88
C LEU A 95 -8.22 -17.93 16.34
N ALA A 96 -9.46 -18.22 16.69
CA ALA A 96 -10.62 -17.43 16.30
C ALA A 96 -11.05 -16.50 17.44
N VAL A 97 -11.51 -17.05 18.57
CA VAL A 97 -12.15 -16.27 19.63
C VAL A 97 -11.15 -15.41 20.41
N LEU A 98 -10.08 -16.00 20.95
CA LEU A 98 -9.09 -15.25 21.71
C LEU A 98 -8.37 -14.22 20.83
N LEU A 99 -7.99 -14.61 19.61
CA LEU A 99 -7.33 -13.69 18.68
C LEU A 99 -8.25 -12.51 18.31
N MET A 100 -9.55 -12.76 18.07
CA MET A 100 -10.53 -11.71 17.81
C MET A 100 -10.70 -10.76 18.99
N ILE A 101 -10.73 -11.28 20.22
CA ILE A 101 -10.75 -10.45 21.42
C ILE A 101 -9.50 -9.58 21.47
N LEU A 102 -8.32 -10.15 21.22
CA LEU A 102 -7.04 -9.43 21.31
C LEU A 102 -6.84 -8.40 20.19
N LEU A 103 -7.29 -8.70 18.97
CA LEU A 103 -7.18 -7.81 17.81
C LEU A 103 -8.29 -6.74 17.79
N ASN A 104 -9.47 -7.06 18.32
CA ASN A 104 -10.64 -6.17 18.39
C ASN A 104 -10.92 -5.43 17.07
N PRO A 105 -11.09 -6.17 15.95
CA PRO A 105 -11.30 -5.58 14.63
C PRO A 105 -12.52 -4.66 14.61
N ASN A 106 -12.47 -3.63 13.77
CA ASN A 106 -13.66 -2.88 13.42
C ASN A 106 -14.44 -3.63 12.34
N ASN A 107 -15.75 -3.47 12.33
CA ASN A 107 -16.65 -4.17 11.40
C ASN A 107 -16.74 -3.51 10.03
N ASP A 108 -16.17 -2.32 9.85
CA ASP A 108 -16.11 -1.66 8.57
C ASP A 108 -15.23 -2.44 7.58
N LYS A 109 -15.47 -2.23 6.28
CA LYS A 109 -14.77 -2.95 5.22
C LYS A 109 -13.23 -2.87 5.32
N HIS A 110 -12.67 -1.74 5.78
CA HIS A 110 -11.23 -1.61 5.93
C HIS A 110 -10.70 -2.47 7.10
N GLY A 111 -11.39 -2.48 8.25
CA GLY A 111 -11.07 -3.35 9.38
C GLY A 111 -11.13 -4.85 9.03
N GLN A 112 -12.13 -5.26 8.25
CA GLN A 112 -12.29 -6.64 7.79
C GLN A 112 -11.10 -7.08 6.90
N ASP A 113 -10.73 -6.28 5.90
CA ASP A 113 -9.65 -6.59 4.97
C ASP A 113 -8.30 -6.78 5.67
N MET A 114 -8.01 -5.93 6.66
CA MET A 114 -6.77 -6.01 7.43
C MET A 114 -6.71 -7.25 8.33
N THR A 115 -7.86 -7.67 8.88
CA THR A 115 -7.90 -8.72 9.90
C THR A 115 -8.13 -10.12 9.36
N ARG A 116 -8.71 -10.25 8.17
CA ARG A 116 -8.99 -11.55 7.51
C ARG A 116 -7.76 -12.47 7.45
N VAL A 117 -6.57 -11.93 7.21
CA VAL A 117 -5.33 -12.71 7.09
C VAL A 117 -4.97 -13.44 8.38
N PHE A 118 -5.28 -12.84 9.55
CA PHE A 118 -4.99 -13.45 10.85
C PHE A 118 -5.87 -14.67 11.13
N PHE A 119 -7.11 -14.65 10.63
CA PHE A 119 -8.06 -15.73 10.85
C PHE A 119 -7.88 -16.92 9.90
N ALA A 120 -7.04 -16.80 8.86
CA ALA A 120 -6.76 -17.90 7.93
C ALA A 120 -6.27 -19.19 8.64
N ALA A 121 -5.49 -19.05 9.72
CA ALA A 121 -5.05 -20.21 10.52
C ALA A 121 -6.23 -20.91 11.22
N SER A 122 -7.25 -20.17 11.65
CA SER A 122 -8.45 -20.74 12.27
C SER A 122 -9.31 -21.52 11.26
N HIS A 123 -9.34 -21.08 10.00
CA HIS A 123 -10.06 -21.75 8.91
C HIS A 123 -9.51 -23.16 8.61
N VAL A 124 -8.23 -23.44 8.93
CA VAL A 124 -7.67 -24.79 8.84
C VAL A 124 -8.41 -25.77 9.75
N MET A 125 -8.81 -25.33 10.95
CA MET A 125 -9.58 -26.17 11.88
C MET A 125 -10.98 -26.47 11.30
N LEU A 126 -11.64 -25.47 10.72
CA LEU A 126 -12.94 -25.64 10.06
C LEU A 126 -12.85 -26.63 8.89
N ALA A 127 -11.83 -26.51 8.04
CA ALA A 127 -11.59 -27.43 6.92
C ALA A 127 -11.40 -28.89 7.40
N MET A 128 -10.65 -29.08 8.49
CA MET A 128 -10.49 -30.41 9.11
C MET A 128 -11.83 -30.97 9.61
N TRP A 129 -12.65 -30.14 10.27
CA TRP A 129 -13.97 -30.58 10.75
C TRP A 129 -14.93 -30.91 9.61
N ILE A 130 -14.89 -30.18 8.51
CA ILE A 130 -15.62 -30.55 7.28
C ILE A 130 -15.17 -31.94 6.82
N GLY A 131 -13.86 -32.21 6.74
CA GLY A 131 -13.33 -33.53 6.38
C GLY A 131 -13.79 -34.66 7.31
N PHE A 132 -13.82 -34.41 8.63
CA PHE A 132 -14.35 -35.36 9.61
C PHE A 132 -15.86 -35.56 9.43
N GLY A 133 -16.60 -34.48 9.20
CA GLY A 133 -18.03 -34.51 8.95
C GLY A 133 -18.40 -35.32 7.72
N VAL A 134 -17.70 -35.08 6.60
CA VAL A 134 -17.89 -35.85 5.36
C VAL A 134 -17.63 -37.33 5.62
N SER A 135 -16.56 -37.68 6.34
CA SER A 135 -16.23 -39.06 6.67
C SER A 135 -17.31 -39.73 7.54
N LEU A 136 -17.81 -39.02 8.55
CA LEU A 136 -18.90 -39.50 9.41
C LEU A 136 -20.21 -39.64 8.64
N PHE A 137 -20.55 -38.67 7.79
CA PHE A 137 -21.74 -38.71 6.95
C PHE A 137 -21.74 -39.96 6.06
N VAL A 138 -20.64 -40.21 5.36
CA VAL A 138 -20.45 -41.41 4.52
C VAL A 138 -20.56 -42.69 5.36
N ALA A 139 -19.97 -42.73 6.56
CA ALA A 139 -20.04 -43.89 7.44
C ALA A 139 -21.47 -44.17 7.93
N LEU A 140 -22.25 -43.12 8.24
CA LEU A 140 -23.65 -43.24 8.63
C LEU A 140 -24.49 -43.81 7.49
N VAL A 141 -24.33 -43.28 6.28
CA VAL A 141 -25.02 -43.80 5.08
C VAL A 141 -24.59 -45.24 4.80
N ALA A 142 -23.31 -45.59 4.92
CA ALA A 142 -22.82 -46.93 4.58
C ALA A 142 -23.17 -48.00 5.62
N LYS A 143 -23.26 -47.66 6.90
CA LYS A 143 -23.34 -48.65 8.00
C LYS A 143 -24.57 -48.54 8.88
N ARG A 144 -25.22 -47.38 8.96
CA ARG A 144 -26.28 -47.08 9.93
C ARG A 144 -27.46 -46.31 9.32
N PHE A 145 -27.66 -46.42 8.01
CA PHE A 145 -28.64 -45.63 7.27
C PHE A 145 -30.07 -45.79 7.83
N GLU A 146 -30.53 -47.02 8.07
CA GLU A 146 -31.88 -47.29 8.60
C GLU A 146 -32.19 -46.55 9.91
N LEU A 147 -31.18 -46.32 10.75
CA LEU A 147 -31.33 -45.66 12.04
C LEU A 147 -31.26 -44.12 11.96
N PHE A 148 -30.65 -43.58 10.90
CA PHE A 148 -30.32 -42.16 10.80
C PHE A 148 -30.87 -41.48 9.53
N TRP A 149 -31.61 -42.18 8.67
CA TRP A 149 -32.07 -41.64 7.38
C TRP A 149 -32.90 -40.36 7.52
N ASP A 150 -33.75 -40.27 8.54
CA ASP A 150 -34.62 -39.13 8.82
C ASP A 150 -33.82 -37.89 9.24
N ARG A 151 -32.81 -38.07 10.09
CA ARG A 151 -31.87 -37.02 10.51
C ARG A 151 -30.97 -36.58 9.37
N LEU A 152 -30.44 -37.52 8.57
CA LEU A 152 -29.64 -37.22 7.38
C LEU A 152 -30.48 -36.46 6.34
N LEU A 153 -31.74 -36.84 6.16
CA LEU A 153 -32.68 -36.13 5.30
C LEU A 153 -32.96 -34.72 5.83
N ALA A 154 -33.28 -34.57 7.11
CA ALA A 154 -33.53 -33.27 7.71
C ALA A 154 -32.31 -32.33 7.56
N LEU A 155 -31.11 -32.84 7.84
CA LEU A 155 -29.87 -32.08 7.75
C LEU A 155 -29.56 -31.63 6.31
N THR A 156 -29.75 -32.52 5.32
CA THR A 156 -29.55 -32.18 3.91
C THR A 156 -30.62 -31.22 3.38
N VAL A 157 -31.88 -31.34 3.82
CA VAL A 157 -32.95 -30.40 3.48
C VAL A 157 -32.69 -29.02 4.07
N MET A 158 -32.25 -28.93 5.33
CA MET A 158 -31.86 -27.65 5.94
C MET A 158 -30.70 -27.00 5.19
N ALA A 159 -29.66 -27.77 4.86
CA ALA A 159 -28.54 -27.27 4.06
C ALA A 159 -28.99 -26.79 2.67
N ALA A 160 -29.89 -27.51 2.00
CA ALA A 160 -30.46 -27.08 0.73
C ALA A 160 -31.30 -25.79 0.87
N GLY A 161 -32.01 -25.61 1.99
CA GLY A 161 -32.72 -24.37 2.30
C GLY A 161 -31.79 -23.17 2.45
N VAL A 162 -30.66 -23.34 3.16
CA VAL A 162 -29.61 -22.31 3.28
C VAL A 162 -29.00 -21.99 1.91
N ALA A 163 -28.70 -23.01 1.10
CA ALA A 163 -28.17 -22.83 -0.25
C ALA A 163 -29.15 -22.10 -1.18
N LEU A 164 -30.46 -22.35 -1.04
CA LEU A 164 -31.49 -21.65 -1.80
C LEU A 164 -31.58 -20.18 -1.41
N ALA A 165 -31.52 -19.89 -0.11
CA ALA A 165 -31.52 -18.51 0.39
C ALA A 165 -30.31 -17.73 -0.14
N ASP A 166 -29.11 -18.29 -0.02
CA ASP A 166 -27.86 -17.71 -0.56
C ASP A 166 -27.91 -17.54 -2.09
N TRP A 167 -28.49 -18.50 -2.81
CA TRP A 167 -28.68 -18.36 -4.25
C TRP A 167 -29.67 -17.25 -4.62
N ALA A 168 -30.80 -17.16 -3.92
CA ALA A 168 -31.81 -16.14 -4.16
C ALA A 168 -31.31 -14.73 -3.86
N THR A 169 -30.55 -14.54 -2.78
CA THR A 169 -29.93 -13.24 -2.47
C THR A 169 -28.93 -12.82 -3.55
N LYS A 170 -28.03 -13.71 -4.00
CA LYS A 170 -27.09 -13.37 -5.08
C LYS A 170 -27.72 -13.14 -6.44
N LEU A 171 -28.83 -13.80 -6.75
CA LEU A 171 -29.62 -13.50 -7.96
C LEU A 171 -30.18 -12.07 -7.94
N ALA A 172 -30.50 -11.54 -6.76
CA ALA A 172 -30.97 -10.17 -6.61
C ALA A 172 -29.82 -9.13 -6.57
N GLU A 173 -28.65 -9.51 -6.05
CA GLU A 173 -27.53 -8.59 -5.84
C GLU A 173 -26.68 -8.32 -7.08
N THR A 174 -26.40 -9.35 -7.90
CA THR A 174 -25.42 -9.28 -8.99
C THR A 174 -25.91 -9.99 -10.25
N GLN A 175 -25.43 -9.58 -11.42
CA GLN A 175 -25.61 -10.26 -12.71
C GLN A 175 -24.42 -11.19 -13.05
N PHE A 176 -23.47 -11.33 -12.13
CA PHE A 176 -22.28 -12.13 -12.40
C PHE A 176 -22.59 -13.63 -12.46
N PHE A 177 -22.44 -14.19 -13.66
CA PHE A 177 -22.81 -15.57 -13.96
C PHE A 177 -22.19 -16.62 -13.02
N LEU A 178 -20.90 -16.48 -12.67
CA LEU A 178 -20.22 -17.50 -11.87
C LEU A 178 -20.73 -17.53 -10.43
N ASP A 179 -21.14 -16.39 -9.87
CA ASP A 179 -21.78 -16.32 -8.55
C ASP A 179 -23.11 -17.05 -8.52
N HIS A 180 -23.92 -16.90 -9.57
CA HIS A 180 -25.18 -17.63 -9.71
C HIS A 180 -24.95 -19.12 -9.93
N TRP A 181 -24.02 -19.47 -10.82
CA TRP A 181 -23.75 -20.85 -11.18
C TRP A 181 -23.23 -21.65 -9.98
N THR A 182 -22.28 -21.09 -9.23
CA THR A 182 -21.69 -21.78 -8.07
C THR A 182 -22.74 -22.03 -6.98
N ARG A 183 -23.58 -21.04 -6.66
CA ARG A 183 -24.65 -21.19 -5.66
C ARG A 183 -25.76 -22.14 -6.11
N GLY A 184 -26.17 -22.05 -7.38
CA GLY A 184 -27.08 -23.01 -8.00
C GLY A 184 -26.52 -24.43 -8.01
N PHE A 185 -25.22 -24.60 -8.27
CA PHE A 185 -24.51 -25.88 -8.20
C PHE A 185 -24.56 -26.48 -6.79
N ALA A 186 -24.23 -25.69 -5.76
CA ALA A 186 -24.29 -26.14 -4.36
C ALA A 186 -25.71 -26.56 -3.96
N PHE A 187 -26.72 -25.75 -4.32
CA PHE A 187 -28.13 -26.08 -4.10
C PHE A 187 -28.53 -27.40 -4.77
N CYS A 188 -28.23 -27.56 -6.06
CA CYS A 188 -28.57 -28.77 -6.81
C CYS A 188 -27.89 -30.02 -6.24
N LEU A 189 -26.63 -29.90 -5.80
CA LEU A 189 -25.89 -31.00 -5.17
C LEU A 189 -26.57 -31.47 -3.88
N LEU A 190 -27.00 -30.53 -3.03
CA LEU A 190 -27.67 -30.82 -1.76
C LEU A 190 -29.07 -31.38 -1.95
N VAL A 191 -29.83 -30.84 -2.91
CA VAL A 191 -31.15 -31.38 -3.28
C VAL A 191 -31.01 -32.81 -3.80
N PHE A 192 -30.02 -33.09 -4.65
CA PHE A 192 -29.76 -34.43 -5.15
C PHE A 192 -29.42 -35.41 -4.01
N LEU A 193 -28.57 -34.99 -3.06
CA LEU A 193 -28.22 -35.80 -1.89
C LEU A 193 -29.44 -36.08 -0.99
N GLY A 194 -30.28 -35.08 -0.74
CA GLY A 194 -31.53 -35.24 0.01
C GLY A 194 -32.53 -36.15 -0.72
N ALA A 195 -32.66 -36.02 -2.03
CA ALA A 195 -33.52 -36.88 -2.85
C ALA A 195 -33.03 -38.34 -2.84
N LEU A 196 -31.71 -38.58 -2.90
CA LEU A 196 -31.14 -39.92 -2.75
C LEU A 196 -31.54 -40.55 -1.42
N ILE A 197 -31.42 -39.80 -0.31
CA ILE A 197 -31.82 -40.28 1.03
C ILE A 197 -33.33 -40.56 1.07
N LEU A 198 -34.14 -39.65 0.52
CA LEU A 198 -35.61 -39.77 0.52
C LEU A 198 -36.10 -40.98 -0.27
N VAL A 199 -35.51 -41.25 -1.44
CA VAL A 199 -35.87 -42.40 -2.30
C VAL A 199 -35.56 -43.73 -1.61
N HIS A 200 -34.45 -43.80 -0.89
CA HIS A 200 -34.00 -45.00 -0.18
C HIS A 200 -34.59 -45.14 1.22
N ARG A 201 -35.48 -44.22 1.66
CA ARG A 201 -36.07 -44.27 3.00
C ARG A 201 -36.67 -45.65 3.31
N PRO A 202 -36.54 -46.15 4.55
CA PRO A 202 -37.20 -47.38 4.97
C PRO A 202 -38.71 -47.31 4.72
N ARG A 203 -39.25 -48.28 3.97
CA ARG A 203 -40.69 -48.39 3.73
C ARG A 203 -41.32 -49.25 4.84
N ARG A 204 -42.51 -48.84 5.29
CA ARG A 204 -43.26 -49.55 6.33
C ARG A 204 -43.65 -50.94 5.79
N GLY A 205 -43.06 -52.01 6.34
CA GLY A 205 -43.33 -53.40 5.95
C GLY A 205 -42.26 -54.07 5.08
N SER A 206 -41.16 -53.41 4.71
CA SER A 206 -40.00 -54.05 4.06
C SER A 206 -38.96 -54.47 5.11
N GLU A 207 -38.46 -55.71 5.06
CA GLU A 207 -37.55 -56.27 6.08
C GLU A 207 -36.15 -55.62 6.11
N LYS A 208 -35.72 -54.93 5.05
CA LYS A 208 -34.47 -54.15 4.99
C LYS A 208 -34.61 -52.94 4.07
N ALA A 209 -34.13 -51.78 4.47
CA ALA A 209 -33.98 -50.63 3.60
C ALA A 209 -32.60 -50.69 2.93
N GLU A 210 -32.56 -50.70 1.60
CA GLU A 210 -31.30 -50.58 0.87
C GLU A 210 -30.79 -49.15 1.02
N ALA A 211 -29.60 -49.00 1.62
CA ALA A 211 -28.94 -47.71 1.72
C ALA A 211 -28.62 -47.15 0.33
N PRO A 212 -28.56 -45.82 0.16
CA PRO A 212 -28.12 -45.20 -1.09
C PRO A 212 -26.79 -45.79 -1.58
N PRO A 213 -26.60 -45.97 -2.90
CA PRO A 213 -25.36 -46.50 -3.44
C PRO A 213 -24.16 -45.65 -3.01
N ILE A 214 -23.28 -46.23 -2.18
CA ILE A 214 -22.20 -45.47 -1.55
C ILE A 214 -21.24 -44.84 -2.56
N ARG A 215 -21.05 -45.48 -3.73
CA ARG A 215 -20.25 -44.93 -4.84
C ARG A 215 -20.84 -43.61 -5.35
N ILE A 216 -22.16 -43.52 -5.49
CA ILE A 216 -22.84 -42.30 -5.94
C ILE A 216 -22.70 -41.21 -4.87
N VAL A 217 -22.91 -41.55 -3.60
CA VAL A 217 -22.73 -40.60 -2.48
C VAL A 217 -21.29 -40.05 -2.45
N LEU A 218 -20.29 -40.91 -2.61
CA LEU A 218 -18.88 -40.49 -2.68
C LEU A 218 -18.60 -39.59 -3.89
N ILE A 219 -19.16 -39.90 -5.07
CA ILE A 219 -19.02 -39.05 -6.27
C ILE A 219 -19.61 -37.66 -5.99
N VAL A 220 -20.83 -37.58 -5.46
CA VAL A 220 -21.49 -36.30 -5.14
C VAL A 220 -20.64 -35.48 -4.17
N LEU A 221 -20.14 -36.09 -3.10
CA LEU A 221 -19.31 -35.41 -2.12
C LEU A 221 -17.95 -34.98 -2.70
N ALA A 222 -17.37 -35.77 -3.62
CA ALA A 222 -16.13 -35.42 -4.31
C ALA A 222 -16.29 -34.22 -5.27
N LEU A 223 -17.51 -33.85 -5.65
CA LEU A 223 -17.79 -32.67 -6.47
C LEU A 223 -17.84 -31.38 -5.63
N MET A 224 -17.97 -31.44 -4.29
CA MET A 224 -18.08 -30.24 -3.46
C MET A 224 -16.91 -29.25 -3.62
N PRO A 225 -15.63 -29.67 -3.71
CA PRO A 225 -14.52 -28.74 -3.88
C PRO A 225 -14.57 -27.92 -5.18
N ILE A 226 -15.34 -28.34 -6.19
CA ILE A 226 -15.57 -27.56 -7.43
C ILE A 226 -16.19 -26.20 -7.09
N TRP A 227 -17.10 -26.15 -6.11
CA TRP A 227 -17.68 -24.89 -5.66
C TRP A 227 -16.60 -23.93 -5.18
N SER A 228 -15.72 -24.36 -4.27
CA SER A 228 -14.67 -23.50 -3.70
C SER A 228 -13.71 -23.03 -4.79
N GLY A 229 -13.27 -23.92 -5.67
CA GLY A 229 -12.40 -23.55 -6.79
C GLY A 229 -13.02 -22.51 -7.73
N LEU A 230 -14.32 -22.61 -8.03
CA LEU A 230 -15.00 -21.70 -8.95
C LEU A 230 -15.49 -20.40 -8.28
N ALA A 231 -15.97 -20.46 -7.04
CA ALA A 231 -16.43 -19.27 -6.30
C ALA A 231 -15.26 -18.30 -6.04
N HIS A 232 -14.05 -18.83 -5.84
CA HIS A 232 -12.84 -18.02 -5.64
C HIS A 232 -12.08 -17.74 -6.93
N TRP A 233 -12.42 -18.39 -8.04
CA TRP A 233 -11.70 -18.29 -9.32
C TRP A 233 -11.50 -16.84 -9.76
N GLN A 234 -12.55 -16.02 -9.69
CA GLN A 234 -12.49 -14.64 -10.14
C GLN A 234 -11.46 -13.82 -9.34
N LYS A 235 -11.40 -14.00 -8.02
CA LYS A 235 -10.45 -13.30 -7.13
C LYS A 235 -9.03 -13.84 -7.32
N SER A 236 -8.88 -15.14 -7.59
CA SER A 236 -7.60 -15.79 -7.83
C SER A 236 -7.04 -15.62 -9.25
N GLU A 237 -7.88 -15.27 -10.23
CA GLU A 237 -7.47 -15.10 -11.63
C GLU A 237 -6.74 -13.77 -11.84
N GLN A 238 -5.41 -13.83 -11.80
CA GLN A 238 -4.50 -12.69 -11.92
C GLN A 238 -3.85 -12.58 -13.31
N ARG A 239 -4.22 -13.42 -14.29
CA ARG A 239 -3.63 -13.38 -15.63
C ARG A 239 -3.99 -12.07 -16.33
N GLY A 240 -2.95 -11.38 -16.80
CA GLY A 240 -3.11 -10.09 -17.47
C GLY A 240 -3.47 -8.93 -16.55
N HIS A 241 -3.44 -9.13 -15.23
CA HIS A 241 -3.63 -8.05 -14.26
C HIS A 241 -2.37 -7.23 -14.13
N LEU A 242 -2.46 -5.96 -14.55
CA LEU A 242 -1.30 -5.07 -14.64
C LEU A 242 -1.37 -3.90 -13.66
N PHE A 243 -2.36 -3.87 -12.76
CA PHE A 243 -2.55 -2.73 -11.86
C PHE A 243 -1.32 -2.47 -10.99
N GLY A 244 -0.70 -3.50 -10.40
CA GLY A 244 0.56 -3.36 -9.68
C GLY A 244 1.73 -2.93 -10.56
N TYR A 245 1.77 -3.40 -11.82
CA TYR A 245 2.75 -2.97 -12.80
C TYR A 245 2.58 -1.49 -13.15
N TRP A 246 1.39 -1.06 -13.58
CA TRP A 246 1.10 0.34 -13.89
C TRP A 246 1.34 1.25 -12.67
N TYR A 247 0.86 0.84 -11.50
CA TYR A 247 1.07 1.61 -10.27
C TYR A 247 2.55 1.80 -9.95
N GLY A 248 3.40 0.78 -10.12
CA GLY A 248 4.84 0.90 -9.87
C GLY A 248 5.60 1.58 -11.00
N HIS A 249 5.45 1.08 -12.23
CA HIS A 249 6.16 1.54 -13.43
C HIS A 249 5.82 2.99 -13.77
N ASP A 250 4.54 3.34 -13.77
CA ASP A 250 4.07 4.65 -14.26
C ASP A 250 4.37 5.80 -13.27
N MET A 251 4.85 5.49 -12.04
CA MET A 251 5.48 6.48 -11.15
C MET A 251 6.83 6.95 -11.67
N PHE A 252 7.61 6.04 -12.27
CA PHE A 252 8.94 6.33 -12.80
C PHE A 252 8.87 6.82 -14.25
N THR A 253 8.02 6.19 -15.06
CA THR A 253 7.89 6.45 -16.50
C THR A 253 6.43 6.75 -16.82
N PRO A 254 5.93 7.95 -16.52
CA PRO A 254 4.52 8.30 -16.72
C PRO A 254 4.11 8.11 -18.19
N PRO A 255 2.99 7.40 -18.47
CA PRO A 255 2.57 7.14 -19.83
C PRO A 255 1.91 8.36 -20.48
N GLY A 256 1.95 8.39 -21.81
CA GLY A 256 1.18 9.29 -22.63
C GLY A 256 1.96 10.50 -23.15
N THR A 257 1.53 10.96 -24.32
CA THR A 257 2.18 12.05 -25.06
C THR A 257 1.24 13.24 -25.31
N GLU A 258 1.85 14.40 -25.50
CA GLU A 258 1.26 15.61 -26.07
C GLU A 258 1.00 15.42 -27.58
N ASP A 259 0.37 16.41 -28.22
CA ASP A 259 0.02 16.33 -29.64
C ASP A 259 1.23 16.40 -30.57
N ASP A 260 2.33 16.97 -30.09
CA ASP A 260 3.64 17.01 -30.76
C ASP A 260 4.47 15.74 -30.57
N GLY A 261 3.94 14.74 -29.84
CA GLY A 261 4.62 13.49 -29.54
C GLY A 261 5.56 13.54 -28.33
N SER A 262 5.78 14.71 -27.71
CA SER A 262 6.54 14.81 -26.46
C SER A 262 5.79 14.15 -25.28
N PRO A 263 6.48 13.64 -24.25
CA PRO A 263 5.79 13.04 -23.11
C PRO A 263 5.03 14.10 -22.30
N ILE A 264 3.82 13.78 -21.79
CA ILE A 264 3.02 14.72 -20.97
C ILE A 264 3.78 15.12 -19.71
N TYR A 265 4.37 14.12 -19.06
CA TYR A 265 5.32 14.27 -17.97
C TYR A 265 6.63 13.59 -18.38
N PRO A 266 7.80 14.22 -18.16
CA PRO A 266 9.09 13.57 -18.43
C PRO A 266 9.24 12.34 -17.54
N GLU A 267 10.16 11.42 -17.88
CA GLU A 267 10.56 10.35 -16.98
C GLU A 267 11.16 10.92 -15.67
N MET A 268 11.00 10.20 -14.56
CA MET A 268 11.53 10.63 -13.27
C MET A 268 13.05 10.73 -13.39
N SER A 269 13.62 11.86 -12.97
CA SER A 269 15.04 12.16 -13.15
C SER A 269 15.96 11.09 -12.53
N GLU A 270 17.18 11.00 -13.05
CA GLU A 270 18.24 10.16 -12.47
C GLU A 270 18.52 10.58 -11.02
N ASN A 271 18.85 9.61 -10.16
CA ASN A 271 19.24 9.84 -8.76
C ASN A 271 18.15 10.46 -7.87
N ALA A 272 16.89 10.40 -8.29
CA ALA A 272 15.76 10.95 -7.55
C ALA A 272 15.52 10.22 -6.21
N ILE A 273 14.79 10.88 -5.32
CA ILE A 273 14.25 10.28 -4.08
C ILE A 273 12.74 10.18 -4.23
N LEU A 274 12.22 8.95 -4.14
CA LEU A 274 10.79 8.66 -4.14
C LEU A 274 10.31 8.39 -2.70
N PHE A 275 9.37 9.21 -2.24
CA PHE A 275 8.63 8.97 -1.01
C PHE A 275 7.40 8.09 -1.27
N GLY A 276 7.47 6.81 -0.88
CA GLY A 276 6.33 5.89 -0.88
C GLY A 276 5.50 6.03 0.41
N GLY A 277 4.31 6.62 0.30
CA GLY A 277 3.44 6.89 1.43
C GLY A 277 2.63 5.67 1.83
N THR A 278 1.97 4.99 0.89
CA THR A 278 1.06 3.87 1.16
C THR A 278 1.76 2.53 1.02
N ASP A 279 1.12 1.44 1.45
CA ASP A 279 1.68 0.09 1.28
C ASP A 279 1.94 -0.24 -0.21
N PRO A 280 1.00 -0.01 -1.16
CA PRO A 280 1.30 -0.11 -2.59
C PRO A 280 2.36 0.90 -3.06
N GLY A 281 2.33 2.13 -2.53
CA GLY A 281 3.30 3.21 -2.77
C GLY A 281 4.73 2.85 -2.38
N ARG A 282 4.91 1.94 -1.44
CA ARG A 282 6.22 1.37 -1.08
C ARG A 282 6.49 0.08 -1.83
N PHE A 283 5.55 -0.86 -1.86
CA PHE A 283 5.76 -2.20 -2.38
C PHE A 283 5.99 -2.23 -3.89
N ASN A 284 5.11 -1.60 -4.68
CA ASN A 284 5.19 -1.65 -6.14
C ASN A 284 6.48 -0.98 -6.66
N PRO A 285 6.89 0.21 -6.18
CA PRO A 285 8.18 0.79 -6.55
C PRO A 285 9.38 -0.03 -6.09
N THR A 286 9.31 -0.68 -4.91
CA THR A 286 10.36 -1.63 -4.47
C THR A 286 10.52 -2.76 -5.48
N TYR A 287 9.41 -3.36 -5.94
CA TYR A 287 9.45 -4.41 -6.96
C TYR A 287 10.06 -3.91 -8.27
N MET A 288 9.69 -2.71 -8.72
CA MET A 288 10.24 -2.12 -9.94
C MET A 288 11.76 -1.90 -9.87
N ILE A 289 12.24 -1.32 -8.76
CA ILE A 289 13.66 -1.03 -8.57
C ILE A 289 14.46 -2.34 -8.41
N PHE A 290 14.02 -3.26 -7.54
CA PHE A 290 14.83 -4.41 -7.14
C PHE A 290 14.56 -5.71 -7.91
N ALA A 291 13.50 -5.78 -8.73
CA ALA A 291 13.19 -6.96 -9.54
C ALA A 291 13.05 -6.61 -11.03
N GLU A 292 12.18 -5.67 -11.39
CA GLU A 292 11.94 -5.36 -12.80
C GLU A 292 13.21 -4.80 -13.45
N SER A 293 13.95 -3.91 -12.77
CA SER A 293 15.19 -3.32 -13.31
C SER A 293 16.28 -4.36 -13.62
N PHE A 294 16.37 -5.43 -12.82
CA PHE A 294 17.33 -6.53 -13.00
C PHE A 294 16.88 -7.60 -14.00
N THR A 295 15.62 -7.56 -14.44
CA THR A 295 15.13 -8.53 -15.42
C THR A 295 15.87 -8.31 -16.77
N PRO A 296 16.29 -9.36 -17.49
CA PRO A 296 16.91 -9.17 -18.80
C PRO A 296 15.94 -8.50 -19.79
N PRO A 297 16.41 -7.63 -20.73
CA PRO A 297 15.53 -6.93 -21.67
C PRO A 297 14.57 -7.84 -22.45
N GLY A 298 15.03 -9.02 -22.89
CA GLY A 298 14.19 -10.00 -23.60
C GLY A 298 13.06 -10.62 -22.76
N LYS A 299 13.06 -10.42 -21.43
CA LYS A 299 12.03 -10.86 -20.49
C LYS A 299 11.14 -9.72 -19.98
N LYS A 300 11.37 -8.47 -20.42
CA LYS A 300 10.52 -7.31 -20.13
C LYS A 300 9.72 -6.91 -21.39
N PRO A 301 8.62 -7.60 -21.71
CA PRO A 301 7.90 -7.38 -22.97
C PRO A 301 7.25 -5.98 -23.09
N ARG A 302 7.09 -5.25 -21.97
CA ARG A 302 6.43 -3.93 -21.94
C ARG A 302 7.41 -2.78 -22.08
N ASP A 303 8.49 -2.83 -21.30
CA ASP A 303 9.58 -1.88 -21.40
C ASP A 303 10.93 -2.60 -21.24
N PRO A 304 11.57 -3.02 -22.36
CA PRO A 304 12.89 -3.65 -22.35
C PRO A 304 14.01 -2.79 -21.77
N LYS A 305 13.82 -1.48 -21.70
CA LYS A 305 14.84 -0.51 -21.27
C LYS A 305 14.65 -0.03 -19.84
N PHE A 306 13.55 -0.40 -19.18
CA PHE A 306 13.25 0.01 -17.81
C PHE A 306 14.39 -0.36 -16.84
N ASP A 307 14.95 0.63 -16.17
CA ASP A 307 16.01 0.45 -15.17
C ASP A 307 16.04 1.65 -14.22
N ARG A 308 15.62 1.43 -12.96
CA ARG A 308 15.49 2.48 -11.94
C ARG A 308 16.33 2.25 -10.70
N ARG A 309 17.46 1.54 -10.85
CA ARG A 309 18.40 1.27 -9.75
C ARG A 309 19.09 2.52 -9.21
N ASP A 310 18.96 3.64 -9.91
CA ASP A 310 19.41 4.96 -9.52
C ASP A 310 18.53 5.64 -8.45
N VAL A 311 17.29 5.17 -8.25
CA VAL A 311 16.32 5.83 -7.35
C VAL A 311 16.42 5.31 -5.92
N ALA A 312 16.41 6.24 -4.97
CA ALA A 312 16.25 5.89 -3.55
C ALA A 312 14.78 5.94 -3.15
N LEU A 313 14.26 4.82 -2.62
CA LEU A 313 12.90 4.69 -2.14
C LEU A 313 12.83 4.79 -0.61
N ILE A 314 12.11 5.79 -0.11
CA ILE A 314 11.93 6.11 1.31
C ILE A 314 10.45 6.07 1.65
N THR A 315 10.05 5.54 2.82
CA THR A 315 8.66 5.59 3.26
C THR A 315 8.41 6.82 4.11
N GLN A 316 7.24 7.44 3.95
CA GLN A 316 6.83 8.57 4.80
C GLN A 316 6.49 8.12 6.23
N ASN A 317 6.04 6.88 6.41
CA ASN A 317 5.36 6.47 7.64
C ASN A 317 6.31 6.16 8.80
N ALA A 318 7.62 6.03 8.55
CA ALA A 318 8.55 5.45 9.52
C ALA A 318 9.87 6.19 9.65
N LEU A 319 9.97 7.41 9.16
CA LEU A 319 11.21 8.20 9.32
C LEU A 319 11.60 8.40 10.79
N ALA A 320 10.62 8.44 11.70
CA ALA A 320 10.81 8.52 13.15
C ALA A 320 11.17 7.17 13.82
N ASP A 321 11.11 6.06 13.09
CA ASP A 321 11.52 4.74 13.58
C ASP A 321 13.03 4.56 13.35
N TYR A 322 13.79 4.52 14.44
CA TYR A 322 15.26 4.42 14.37
C TYR A 322 15.73 3.15 13.64
N THR A 323 15.00 2.03 13.79
CA THR A 323 15.35 0.76 13.12
C THR A 323 15.10 0.83 11.61
N TYR A 324 14.16 1.68 11.20
CA TYR A 324 13.95 1.98 9.78
C TYR A 324 15.05 2.92 9.25
N LEU A 325 15.47 3.93 10.02
CA LEU A 325 16.60 4.79 9.63
C LEU A 325 17.90 3.99 9.46
N ASP A 326 18.16 2.98 10.30
CA ASP A 326 19.28 2.03 10.09
C ASP A 326 19.16 1.30 8.75
N THR A 327 17.96 0.89 8.38
CA THR A 327 17.72 0.24 7.08
C THR A 327 18.00 1.22 5.92
N VAL A 328 17.56 2.48 6.05
CA VAL A 328 17.81 3.54 5.05
C VAL A 328 19.30 3.80 4.89
N ARG A 329 20.05 3.95 5.99
CA ARG A 329 21.51 4.11 5.96
C ARG A 329 22.20 2.89 5.36
N ALA A 330 21.83 1.68 5.77
CA ALA A 330 22.39 0.45 5.21
C ALA A 330 22.20 0.33 3.68
N HIS A 331 21.07 0.79 3.14
CA HIS A 331 20.81 0.79 1.71
C HIS A 331 21.53 1.94 0.99
N TYR A 332 21.33 3.17 1.46
CA TYR A 332 21.59 4.38 0.68
C TYR A 332 22.65 5.34 1.27
N GLN A 333 23.17 5.07 2.47
CA GLN A 333 24.22 5.87 3.11
C GLN A 333 25.16 4.97 3.93
N ARG A 334 25.71 3.95 3.28
CA ARG A 334 26.46 2.87 3.91
C ARG A 334 27.73 3.37 4.63
N SER A 335 28.35 4.46 4.15
CA SER A 335 29.52 5.07 4.82
C SER A 335 29.24 5.64 6.22
N ALA A 336 27.97 5.87 6.55
CA ALA A 336 27.54 6.40 7.84
C ALA A 336 26.73 5.38 8.65
N GLN A 337 26.73 4.10 8.24
CA GLN A 337 26.05 3.05 8.98
C GLN A 337 26.88 2.59 10.18
N ASP A 338 26.22 2.51 11.33
CA ASP A 338 26.76 1.88 12.53
C ASP A 338 26.53 0.36 12.42
N ASP A 339 27.58 -0.40 12.09
CA ASP A 339 27.49 -1.85 11.86
C ASP A 339 28.07 -2.68 13.01
N TRP A 340 29.17 -2.24 13.62
CA TRP A 340 29.85 -2.95 14.71
C TRP A 340 30.76 -2.01 15.52
N GLN A 341 30.43 -1.76 16.79
CA GLN A 341 31.36 -1.10 17.72
C GLN A 341 31.44 -1.91 19.01
N GLN A 342 32.59 -2.56 19.25
CA GLN A 342 32.78 -3.44 20.41
C GLN A 342 32.57 -2.74 21.76
N ASN A 343 32.78 -1.42 21.80
CA ASN A 343 32.66 -0.60 23.00
C ASN A 343 31.32 0.15 23.11
N ASP A 344 30.48 0.11 22.07
CA ASP A 344 29.17 0.76 22.11
C ASP A 344 28.15 -0.15 22.81
N LYS A 345 27.81 0.21 24.05
CA LYS A 345 26.81 -0.50 24.86
C LYS A 345 25.38 -0.15 24.45
N THR A 346 25.18 0.90 23.65
CA THR A 346 23.86 1.37 23.21
C THR A 346 23.42 0.73 21.90
N HIS A 347 24.36 0.26 21.08
CA HIS A 347 24.07 -0.36 19.79
C HIS A 347 24.74 -1.74 19.66
N LEU A 348 24.18 -2.75 20.34
CA LEU A 348 24.76 -4.09 20.36
C LEU A 348 24.36 -4.93 19.13
N PRO A 349 25.33 -5.54 18.43
CA PRO A 349 25.12 -6.57 17.43
C PRO A 349 24.37 -7.77 18.00
N PHE A 350 23.69 -8.53 17.15
CA PHE A 350 22.73 -9.54 17.60
C PHE A 350 23.23 -10.55 18.62
N ALA A 351 24.30 -11.30 18.35
CA ALA A 351 24.69 -12.39 19.26
C ALA A 351 25.20 -11.82 20.58
N SER A 352 25.95 -10.72 20.52
CA SER A 352 26.44 -9.99 21.68
C SER A 352 25.30 -9.32 22.48
N GLY A 353 24.27 -8.81 21.82
CA GLY A 353 23.08 -8.22 22.44
C GLY A 353 22.16 -9.27 23.08
N ALA A 354 21.92 -10.39 22.39
CA ALA A 354 21.22 -11.55 22.94
C ALA A 354 21.91 -12.06 24.22
N ARG A 355 23.24 -12.20 24.16
CA ARG A 355 24.07 -12.54 25.32
C ARG A 355 23.91 -11.51 26.43
N SER A 356 24.03 -10.23 26.12
CA SER A 356 23.92 -9.14 27.10
C SER A 356 22.57 -9.16 27.84
N LYS A 357 21.47 -9.51 27.16
CA LYS A 357 20.15 -9.66 27.79
C LYS A 357 20.04 -10.93 28.64
N LEU A 358 20.68 -12.03 28.24
CA LEU A 358 20.60 -13.32 28.94
C LEU A 358 21.48 -13.41 30.19
N ILE A 359 22.72 -12.91 30.12
CA ILE A 359 23.74 -13.09 31.17
C ILE A 359 24.37 -11.77 31.65
N GLY A 360 23.82 -10.62 31.23
CA GLY A 360 24.22 -9.30 31.69
C GLY A 360 25.32 -8.63 30.85
N PRO A 361 25.40 -7.29 30.85
CA PRO A 361 26.27 -6.53 29.95
C PRO A 361 27.77 -6.70 30.23
N GLU A 362 28.17 -7.05 31.46
CA GLU A 362 29.59 -7.14 31.87
C GLU A 362 30.28 -8.46 31.52
N ALA A 363 29.55 -9.47 31.04
CA ALA A 363 30.17 -10.74 30.64
C ALA A 363 30.94 -10.61 29.30
N SER A 364 32.09 -11.29 29.20
CA SER A 364 32.97 -11.28 28.03
C SER A 364 32.24 -11.65 26.74
N THR A 365 32.52 -10.93 25.64
CA THR A 365 31.90 -11.18 24.34
C THR A 365 32.31 -12.52 23.71
N GLY A 366 33.46 -13.09 24.07
CA GLY A 366 33.90 -14.46 23.74
C GLY A 366 33.35 -15.04 22.43
N ILE A 367 32.50 -16.07 22.54
CA ILE A 367 31.88 -16.78 21.42
C ILE A 367 30.88 -15.90 20.65
N SER A 368 30.05 -15.11 21.33
CA SER A 368 29.09 -14.20 20.65
C SER A 368 29.79 -13.19 19.75
N GLY A 369 30.92 -12.62 20.19
CA GLY A 369 31.69 -11.71 19.37
C GLY A 369 32.39 -12.39 18.20
N ALA A 370 32.70 -13.70 18.28
CA ALA A 370 33.19 -14.45 17.13
C ALA A 370 32.06 -14.71 16.10
N ILE A 371 30.86 -15.04 16.57
CA ILE A 371 29.68 -15.22 15.73
C ILE A 371 29.34 -13.93 14.99
N ASP A 372 29.30 -12.81 15.70
CA ASP A 372 28.98 -11.53 15.07
C ASP A 372 30.04 -11.10 14.05
N ARG A 373 31.34 -11.21 14.36
CA ARG A 373 32.41 -10.89 13.39
C ARG A 373 32.31 -11.76 12.12
N TRP A 374 31.98 -13.03 12.28
CA TRP A 374 31.73 -13.93 11.15
C TRP A 374 30.51 -13.48 10.33
N MET A 375 29.40 -13.11 10.98
CA MET A 375 28.19 -12.63 10.29
C MET A 375 28.44 -11.31 9.53
N VAL A 376 29.10 -10.35 10.18
CA VAL A 376 29.44 -9.04 9.58
C VAL A 376 30.43 -9.20 8.43
N GLY A 377 31.48 -10.00 8.64
CA GLY A 377 32.46 -10.32 7.60
C GLY A 377 31.80 -10.97 6.39
N MET A 378 31.01 -12.03 6.59
CA MET A 378 30.26 -12.65 5.50
C MET A 378 29.32 -11.65 4.81
N GLY A 379 28.56 -10.87 5.58
CA GLY A 379 27.63 -9.86 5.04
C GLY A 379 28.32 -8.81 4.17
N SER A 380 29.55 -8.43 4.50
CA SER A 380 30.34 -7.45 3.72
C SER A 380 30.66 -7.92 2.31
N ASP A 381 31.06 -9.19 2.13
CA ASP A 381 31.40 -9.73 0.80
C ASP A 381 30.16 -9.71 -0.09
N TRP A 382 29.04 -10.18 0.45
CA TRP A 382 27.79 -10.20 -0.30
C TRP A 382 27.28 -8.81 -0.65
N GLU A 383 27.48 -7.82 0.22
CA GLU A 383 27.06 -6.44 -0.06
C GLU A 383 27.96 -5.76 -1.09
N VAL A 384 29.27 -5.99 -1.04
CA VAL A 384 30.19 -5.50 -2.08
C VAL A 384 29.83 -6.12 -3.43
N ASP A 385 29.65 -7.44 -3.47
CA ASP A 385 29.24 -8.17 -4.68
C ASP A 385 27.95 -7.59 -5.25
N ARG A 386 26.87 -7.52 -4.46
CA ARG A 386 25.57 -6.95 -4.89
C ARG A 386 25.66 -5.54 -5.43
N ARG A 387 26.54 -4.71 -4.88
CA ARG A 387 26.73 -3.32 -5.29
C ARG A 387 27.61 -3.15 -6.53
N THR A 388 28.38 -4.17 -6.91
CA THR A 388 29.42 -4.02 -7.94
C THR A 388 29.37 -5.05 -9.07
N TRP A 389 28.68 -6.17 -8.92
CA TRP A 389 28.76 -7.30 -9.85
C TRP A 389 28.46 -6.97 -11.32
N GLU A 390 27.47 -6.12 -11.64
CA GLU A 390 27.19 -5.67 -13.02
C GLU A 390 28.16 -4.61 -13.56
N SER A 391 29.17 -4.21 -12.78
CA SER A 391 30.20 -3.27 -13.24
C SER A 391 31.36 -3.95 -13.95
N TYR A 392 31.62 -5.22 -13.65
CA TYR A 392 32.72 -5.97 -14.24
C TYR A 392 32.45 -6.30 -15.72
N PHE A 393 33.53 -6.44 -16.49
CA PHE A 393 33.46 -6.61 -17.94
C PHE A 393 33.35 -8.08 -18.34
N GLU A 394 32.33 -8.38 -19.14
CA GLU A 394 32.31 -9.56 -19.99
C GLU A 394 32.92 -9.22 -21.36
N GLU A 395 33.40 -10.22 -22.09
CA GLU A 395 33.99 -10.03 -23.42
C GLU A 395 33.03 -9.33 -24.40
N GLU A 396 31.74 -9.60 -24.30
CA GLU A 396 30.70 -8.98 -25.12
C GLU A 396 30.53 -7.48 -24.86
N HIS A 397 30.93 -6.99 -23.67
CA HIS A 397 30.87 -5.56 -23.34
C HIS A 397 31.87 -4.72 -24.15
N ILE A 398 32.91 -5.31 -24.74
CA ILE A 398 33.84 -4.60 -25.62
C ILE A 398 33.27 -4.57 -27.05
N LEU A 399 32.48 -3.56 -27.37
CA LEU A 399 31.73 -3.53 -28.64
C LEU A 399 32.65 -3.45 -29.87
N LYS A 400 33.72 -2.66 -29.80
CA LYS A 400 34.64 -2.39 -30.92
C LYS A 400 36.11 -2.54 -30.51
N PRO A 401 36.61 -3.79 -30.36
CA PRO A 401 37.95 -4.05 -29.82
C PRO A 401 39.07 -3.39 -30.62
N GLY A 402 39.05 -3.47 -31.96
CA GLY A 402 40.08 -2.87 -32.81
C GLY A 402 40.16 -1.34 -32.73
N ASP A 403 39.00 -0.66 -32.70
CA ASP A 403 38.94 0.80 -32.59
C ASP A 403 39.37 1.28 -31.19
N LEU A 404 38.96 0.54 -30.15
CA LEU A 404 39.36 0.80 -28.77
C LEU A 404 40.88 0.65 -28.60
N ALA A 405 41.47 -0.42 -29.15
CA ALA A 405 42.91 -0.63 -29.15
C ALA A 405 43.68 0.50 -29.84
N LYS A 406 43.20 0.97 -31.01
CA LYS A 406 43.81 2.10 -31.73
C LYS A 406 43.77 3.38 -30.90
N ARG A 407 42.62 3.67 -30.26
CA ARG A 407 42.45 4.85 -29.41
C ARG A 407 43.38 4.84 -28.20
N MET A 408 43.78 3.67 -27.71
CA MET A 408 44.70 3.54 -26.57
C MET A 408 46.18 3.48 -26.96
N THR A 409 46.53 3.17 -28.23
CA THR A 409 47.92 2.86 -28.61
C THR A 409 48.51 3.70 -29.73
N ALA A 410 47.74 4.14 -30.72
CA ALA A 410 48.30 4.76 -31.94
C ALA A 410 48.51 6.27 -31.79
N GLN A 411 47.49 6.99 -31.32
CA GLN A 411 47.53 8.42 -30.96
C GLN A 411 46.52 8.67 -29.84
N PRO A 412 46.81 8.23 -28.60
CA PRO A 412 45.87 8.38 -27.52
C PRO A 412 45.70 9.86 -27.17
N ASP A 413 44.43 10.28 -27.04
CA ASP A 413 44.10 11.51 -26.32
C ASP A 413 44.58 11.40 -24.85
N ALA A 414 44.70 12.52 -24.14
CA ALA A 414 45.27 12.53 -22.79
C ALA A 414 44.57 11.53 -21.84
N ALA A 415 43.24 11.44 -21.93
CA ALA A 415 42.43 10.53 -21.12
C ALA A 415 42.68 9.07 -21.47
N ALA A 416 42.61 8.70 -22.75
CA ALA A 416 42.88 7.34 -23.22
C ALA A 416 44.32 6.90 -22.89
N GLY A 417 45.28 7.82 -23.01
CA GLY A 417 46.69 7.58 -22.70
C GLY A 417 46.93 7.35 -21.21
N PHE A 418 46.28 8.11 -20.35
CA PHE A 418 46.31 7.90 -18.90
C PHE A 418 45.75 6.54 -18.52
N ILE A 419 44.58 6.16 -19.05
CA ILE A 419 43.97 4.84 -18.78
C ILE A 419 44.89 3.72 -19.29
N ALA A 420 45.43 3.85 -20.51
CA ALA A 420 46.38 2.90 -21.07
C ALA A 420 47.63 2.74 -20.19
N SER A 421 48.13 3.82 -19.58
CA SER A 421 49.31 3.76 -18.70
C SER A 421 49.09 2.95 -17.42
N LYS A 422 47.83 2.76 -17.01
CA LYS A 422 47.44 2.01 -15.81
C LYS A 422 47.12 0.55 -16.11
N LEU A 423 46.98 0.17 -17.38
CA LEU A 423 46.67 -1.21 -17.76
C LEU A 423 47.83 -2.18 -17.48
N PRO A 424 47.53 -3.47 -17.24
CA PRO A 424 48.55 -4.51 -17.18
C PRO A 424 49.40 -4.57 -18.46
N ALA A 425 50.69 -4.87 -18.31
CA ALA A 425 51.62 -4.96 -19.44
C ALA A 425 51.19 -6.01 -20.49
N GLU A 426 50.59 -7.11 -20.03
CA GLU A 426 50.05 -8.17 -20.88
C GLU A 426 48.89 -7.66 -21.75
N THR A 427 47.97 -6.88 -21.17
CA THR A 427 46.89 -6.24 -21.92
C THR A 427 47.45 -5.30 -22.99
N LEU A 428 48.41 -4.44 -22.65
CA LEU A 428 49.03 -3.51 -23.60
C LEU A 428 49.75 -4.21 -24.76
N ALA A 429 50.32 -5.39 -24.51
CA ALA A 429 50.95 -6.20 -25.56
C ALA A 429 49.90 -6.74 -26.56
N ALA A 430 48.77 -7.23 -26.05
CA ALA A 430 47.67 -7.73 -26.89
C ALA A 430 47.09 -6.65 -27.81
N LEU A 431 47.01 -5.39 -27.35
CA LEU A 431 46.50 -4.26 -28.15
C LEU A 431 47.33 -3.92 -29.40
N LYS A 432 48.63 -4.28 -29.42
CA LYS A 432 49.56 -3.89 -30.50
C LYS A 432 49.67 -4.91 -31.64
N GLY A 433 48.97 -6.03 -31.57
CA GLY A 433 49.06 -7.07 -32.61
C GLY A 433 48.19 -8.32 -32.42
N GLY A 434 47.27 -8.33 -31.45
CA GLY A 434 46.31 -9.43 -31.25
C GLY A 434 45.18 -9.46 -32.27
N SER A 435 44.49 -10.60 -32.39
CA SER A 435 43.20 -10.68 -33.08
C SER A 435 42.13 -9.90 -32.32
N GLU A 436 41.00 -9.58 -32.96
CA GLU A 436 39.90 -8.88 -32.26
C GLU A 436 39.41 -9.61 -31.01
N ASP A 437 39.33 -10.95 -31.06
CA ASP A 437 38.94 -11.77 -29.91
C ASP A 437 39.99 -11.72 -28.77
N ALA A 438 41.28 -11.78 -29.12
CA ALA A 438 42.34 -11.68 -28.12
C ALA A 438 42.40 -10.29 -27.47
N ILE A 439 42.15 -9.24 -28.27
CA ILE A 439 42.03 -7.86 -27.78
C ILE A 439 40.83 -7.73 -26.85
N ARG A 440 39.68 -8.28 -27.24
CA ARG A 440 38.43 -8.29 -26.47
C ARG A 440 38.62 -8.94 -25.09
N GLU A 441 39.13 -10.17 -25.05
CA GLU A 441 39.41 -10.90 -23.81
C GLU A 441 40.41 -10.15 -22.92
N SER A 442 41.51 -9.67 -23.51
CA SER A 442 42.57 -8.99 -22.76
C SER A 442 42.11 -7.64 -22.20
N LEU A 443 41.25 -6.91 -22.93
CA LEU A 443 40.68 -5.64 -22.46
C LEU A 443 39.65 -5.84 -21.37
N ALA A 444 38.78 -6.84 -21.47
CA ALA A 444 37.81 -7.14 -20.41
C ALA A 444 38.55 -7.41 -19.07
N LYS A 445 39.51 -8.34 -19.08
CA LYS A 445 40.36 -8.64 -17.91
C LYS A 445 41.17 -7.42 -17.44
N GLY A 446 41.75 -6.68 -18.38
CA GLY A 446 42.56 -5.50 -18.07
C GLY A 446 41.74 -4.38 -17.42
N PHE A 447 40.52 -4.15 -17.87
CA PHE A 447 39.60 -3.18 -17.29
C PHE A 447 39.11 -3.62 -15.91
N ASP A 448 38.81 -4.89 -15.68
CA ASP A 448 38.46 -5.38 -14.34
C ASP A 448 39.58 -5.14 -13.32
N VAL A 449 40.84 -5.32 -13.71
CA VAL A 449 41.99 -4.95 -12.87
C VAL A 449 42.00 -3.45 -12.54
N LEU A 450 41.58 -2.58 -13.49
CA LEU A 450 41.43 -1.15 -13.21
C LEU A 450 40.26 -0.87 -12.26
N LEU A 451 39.14 -1.58 -12.37
CA LEU A 451 37.99 -1.43 -11.46
C LEU A 451 38.38 -1.73 -10.02
N ASP A 452 39.17 -2.78 -9.79
CA ASP A 452 39.68 -3.17 -8.48
C ASP A 452 40.87 -2.33 -7.98
N GLY A 453 41.49 -1.57 -8.88
CA GLY A 453 42.64 -0.70 -8.61
C GLY A 453 42.29 0.56 -7.80
N GLY A 454 43.21 1.53 -7.81
CA GLY A 454 42.97 2.86 -7.22
C GLY A 454 41.96 3.69 -8.01
N PRO A 455 41.49 4.84 -7.48
CA PRO A 455 40.59 5.73 -8.21
C PRO A 455 41.17 6.15 -9.57
N LEU A 456 40.38 5.98 -10.63
CA LEU A 456 40.74 6.33 -12.00
C LEU A 456 40.33 7.78 -12.29
N TRP A 457 40.97 8.73 -11.61
CA TRP A 457 40.69 10.15 -11.76
C TRP A 457 41.97 11.00 -11.71
N ASP A 458 42.05 12.01 -12.58
CA ASP A 458 43.08 13.06 -12.58
C ASP A 458 42.52 14.33 -13.25
N ASP A 459 42.45 15.43 -12.50
CA ASP A 459 41.83 16.68 -12.97
C ASP A 459 42.55 17.30 -14.18
N SER A 460 43.87 17.10 -14.27
CA SER A 460 44.67 17.68 -15.35
C SER A 460 44.48 16.92 -16.65
N VAL A 461 44.41 15.59 -16.56
CA VAL A 461 44.21 14.67 -17.68
C VAL A 461 42.79 14.79 -18.23
N PHE A 462 41.79 14.80 -17.36
CA PHE A 462 40.39 14.73 -17.78
C PHE A 462 39.72 16.09 -18.00
N LYS A 463 40.46 17.20 -17.93
CA LYS A 463 39.94 18.55 -18.16
C LYS A 463 39.18 18.73 -19.48
N ALA A 464 39.51 17.96 -20.50
CA ALA A 464 38.90 18.01 -21.83
C ALA A 464 37.75 17.00 -22.03
N VAL A 465 37.43 16.18 -21.02
CA VAL A 465 36.34 15.19 -21.05
C VAL A 465 35.14 15.77 -20.31
N GLU A 466 33.98 15.77 -20.96
CA GLU A 466 32.73 16.19 -20.34
C GLU A 466 32.08 14.98 -19.64
N PHE A 467 32.19 14.95 -18.32
CA PHE A 467 31.58 13.88 -17.51
C PHE A 467 30.15 14.23 -17.07
N SER A 468 29.33 13.21 -16.87
CA SER A 468 28.01 13.34 -16.28
C SER A 468 28.07 13.91 -14.85
N SER A 469 27.01 14.62 -14.45
CA SER A 469 26.89 15.17 -13.08
C SER A 469 27.02 14.09 -12.01
N THR A 470 26.48 12.89 -12.28
CA THR A 470 26.59 11.72 -11.40
C THR A 470 28.04 11.27 -11.24
N THR A 471 28.83 11.22 -12.32
CA THR A 471 30.25 10.81 -12.25
C THR A 471 31.08 11.81 -11.47
N VAL A 472 30.86 13.11 -11.67
CA VAL A 472 31.53 14.17 -10.90
C VAL A 472 31.12 14.13 -9.42
N ALA A 473 29.85 13.90 -9.11
CA ALA A 473 29.39 13.77 -7.73
C ALA A 473 29.97 12.52 -7.04
N LEU A 474 30.06 11.40 -7.76
CA LEU A 474 30.64 10.16 -7.27
C LEU A 474 32.14 10.31 -6.99
N GLN A 475 32.86 11.01 -7.87
CA GLN A 475 34.26 11.36 -7.69
C GLN A 475 34.48 12.13 -6.39
N LYS A 476 33.70 13.19 -6.13
CA LYS A 476 33.77 13.94 -4.86
C LYS A 476 33.49 13.07 -3.65
N GLN A 477 32.56 12.11 -3.76
CA GLN A 477 32.30 11.15 -2.67
C GLN A 477 33.49 10.21 -2.46
N VAL A 478 34.17 9.76 -3.52
CA VAL A 478 35.39 8.94 -3.40
C VAL A 478 36.51 9.71 -2.69
N ASP A 479 36.72 10.99 -3.04
CA ASP A 479 37.71 11.84 -2.36
C ASP A 479 37.38 12.00 -0.87
N ALA A 480 36.12 12.32 -0.55
CA ALA A 480 35.67 12.46 0.84
C ALA A 480 35.82 11.16 1.64
N LEU A 481 35.62 9.99 1.01
CA LEU A 481 35.87 8.70 1.64
C LEU A 481 37.37 8.50 1.89
N GLN A 482 38.23 8.86 0.94
CA GLN A 482 39.68 8.73 1.08
C GLN A 482 40.22 9.60 2.22
N GLU A 483 39.70 10.82 2.37
CA GLU A 483 40.01 11.71 3.50
C GLU A 483 39.58 11.10 4.83
N LYS A 484 38.37 10.54 4.92
CA LYS A 484 37.88 9.85 6.13
C LYS A 484 38.77 8.68 6.53
N ILE A 485 39.18 7.86 5.55
CA ILE A 485 40.04 6.69 5.79
C ILE A 485 41.43 7.13 6.26
N SER A 486 41.96 8.18 5.64
CA SER A 486 43.26 8.74 6.01
C SER A 486 43.24 9.35 7.42
N ALA A 487 42.12 9.92 7.85
CA ALA A 487 41.93 10.41 9.22
C ALA A 487 41.91 9.29 10.28
N LEU A 488 41.56 8.05 9.89
CA LEU A 488 41.69 6.86 10.75
C LEU A 488 43.14 6.34 10.83
N GLY A 489 44.07 6.92 10.05
CA GLY A 489 45.45 6.44 9.97
C GLY A 489 45.59 5.09 9.25
N GLN A 490 44.57 4.70 8.48
CA GLN A 490 44.52 3.44 7.73
C GLN A 490 44.77 3.70 6.24
N ALA A 491 45.26 2.68 5.51
CA ALA A 491 45.35 2.72 4.05
C ALA A 491 44.05 2.23 3.37
N GLU A 492 43.37 1.28 4.01
CA GLU A 492 42.05 0.77 3.65
C GLU A 492 41.23 0.53 4.92
N PRO A 493 39.89 0.65 4.89
CA PRO A 493 39.05 0.47 6.08
C PRO A 493 39.06 -0.99 6.56
N ASP A 494 38.98 -1.19 7.87
CA ASP A 494 38.88 -2.53 8.43
C ASP A 494 37.54 -3.19 8.06
N ARG A 495 37.61 -4.42 7.55
CA ARG A 495 36.44 -5.12 6.99
C ARG A 495 35.31 -5.33 8.00
N VAL A 496 35.62 -5.46 9.29
CA VAL A 496 34.63 -5.76 10.33
C VAL A 496 34.37 -4.54 11.20
N GLU A 497 35.42 -3.89 11.68
CA GLU A 497 35.35 -2.72 12.55
C GLU A 497 34.87 -1.46 11.82
N ASP A 498 35.28 -1.26 10.56
CA ASP A 498 34.86 -0.13 9.71
C ASP A 498 33.94 -0.61 8.57
N ASN A 499 33.09 -1.62 8.83
CA ASN A 499 32.36 -2.37 7.81
C ASN A 499 31.58 -1.49 6.81
N GLY A 500 30.79 -0.54 7.31
CA GLY A 500 30.03 0.38 6.46
C GLY A 500 30.93 1.20 5.54
N LEU A 501 32.03 1.73 6.09
CA LEU A 501 33.04 2.47 5.34
C LEU A 501 33.75 1.58 4.32
N PHE A 502 34.13 0.35 4.69
CA PHE A 502 34.73 -0.65 3.80
C PHE A 502 33.84 -0.94 2.59
N VAL A 503 32.57 -1.30 2.83
CA VAL A 503 31.61 -1.64 1.77
C VAL A 503 31.40 -0.44 0.85
N ARG A 504 31.22 0.77 1.40
CA ARG A 504 31.04 1.97 0.57
C ARG A 504 32.30 2.33 -0.20
N TRP A 505 33.47 2.28 0.42
CA TRP A 505 34.75 2.60 -0.22
C TRP A 505 35.00 1.72 -1.44
N LYS A 506 34.84 0.39 -1.31
CA LYS A 506 34.94 -0.54 -2.44
C LYS A 506 33.90 -0.23 -3.52
N HIS A 507 32.64 -0.09 -3.14
CA HIS A 507 31.54 0.19 -4.06
C HIS A 507 31.78 1.48 -4.87
N ALA A 508 32.06 2.60 -4.19
CA ALA A 508 32.22 3.90 -4.81
C ALA A 508 33.37 3.92 -5.82
N ARG A 509 34.49 3.27 -5.48
CA ARG A 509 35.68 3.20 -6.32
C ARG A 509 35.45 2.37 -7.58
N VAL A 510 34.87 1.17 -7.43
CA VAL A 510 34.54 0.31 -8.60
C VAL A 510 33.58 1.04 -9.54
N ARG A 511 32.54 1.68 -8.98
CA ARG A 511 31.57 2.44 -9.78
C ARG A 511 32.17 3.68 -10.44
N LEU A 512 33.02 4.44 -9.74
CA LEU A 512 33.72 5.59 -10.32
C LEU A 512 34.58 5.16 -11.50
N ASN A 513 35.43 4.16 -11.29
CA ASN A 513 36.33 3.65 -12.32
C ASN A 513 35.53 3.14 -13.52
N ARG A 514 34.40 2.45 -13.26
CA ARG A 514 33.52 1.97 -14.31
C ARG A 514 32.91 3.09 -15.13
N ARG A 515 32.35 4.12 -14.48
CA ARG A 515 31.76 5.27 -15.16
C ARG A 515 32.78 6.08 -15.96
N VAL A 516 33.99 6.26 -15.43
CA VAL A 516 35.08 6.91 -16.16
C VAL A 516 35.40 6.15 -17.45
N LEU A 517 35.52 4.83 -17.39
CA LEU A 517 35.73 4.01 -18.60
C LEU A 517 34.56 4.15 -19.59
N ASP A 518 33.31 4.06 -19.10
CA ASP A 518 32.10 4.15 -19.91
C ASP A 518 31.99 5.50 -20.65
N GLU A 519 32.31 6.59 -19.98
CA GLU A 519 32.19 7.95 -20.55
C GLU A 519 33.39 8.30 -21.46
N VAL A 520 34.62 7.90 -21.10
CA VAL A 520 35.80 8.13 -21.96
C VAL A 520 35.72 7.31 -23.25
N PHE A 521 35.27 6.06 -23.15
CA PHE A 521 35.16 5.13 -24.28
C PHE A 521 33.73 4.94 -24.78
N ALA A 522 32.87 5.95 -24.62
CA ALA A 522 31.48 5.92 -25.04
C ALA A 522 31.32 5.43 -26.49
N GLY A 523 30.46 4.43 -26.68
CA GLY A 523 30.18 3.80 -27.99
C GLY A 523 31.23 2.79 -28.47
N LEU A 524 32.35 2.61 -27.75
CA LEU A 524 33.33 1.54 -27.97
C LEU A 524 33.14 0.38 -26.99
N ILE A 525 32.56 0.66 -25.83
CA ILE A 525 32.15 -0.33 -24.83
C ILE A 525 30.67 -0.15 -24.48
N GLN A 526 30.04 -1.23 -24.02
CA GLN A 526 28.70 -1.21 -23.47
C GLN A 526 28.75 -0.56 -22.08
N PRO A 527 27.90 0.44 -21.77
CA PRO A 527 27.87 1.06 -20.44
C PRO A 527 27.59 0.05 -19.33
N GLY A 528 28.32 0.18 -18.23
CA GLY A 528 28.15 -0.64 -17.04
C GLY A 528 26.92 -0.20 -16.26
N LYS A 529 26.21 -1.18 -15.70
CA LYS A 529 25.00 -0.96 -14.94
C LYS A 529 25.32 -0.79 -13.45
N ALA A 530 24.47 -0.03 -12.74
CA ALA A 530 24.58 0.07 -11.29
C ALA A 530 24.28 -1.29 -10.62
N GLY A 531 24.85 -1.53 -9.44
CA GLY A 531 24.53 -2.70 -8.65
C GLY A 531 23.14 -2.60 -8.00
N LEU A 532 23.00 -3.18 -6.80
CA LEU A 532 21.74 -3.25 -6.08
C LEU A 532 21.18 -1.88 -5.67
N TYR A 533 22.05 -0.93 -5.34
CA TYR A 533 21.68 0.39 -4.81
C TYR A 533 22.30 1.50 -5.66
N PRO A 534 21.77 2.74 -5.59
CA PRO A 534 22.29 3.87 -6.35
C PRO A 534 23.79 4.13 -6.14
N ASP A 535 24.46 4.62 -7.20
CA ASP A 535 25.89 4.95 -7.19
C ASP A 535 26.23 6.01 -6.13
N LEU A 536 25.35 7.01 -5.99
CA LEU A 536 25.49 8.14 -5.06
C LEU A 536 24.77 7.85 -3.75
N GLU A 537 25.45 8.09 -2.63
CA GLU A 537 24.80 8.06 -1.32
C GLU A 537 23.83 9.23 -1.15
N LEU A 538 22.74 9.00 -0.41
CA LEU A 538 21.86 10.06 0.09
C LEU A 538 22.29 10.45 1.51
N ASN A 539 21.95 11.66 1.92
CA ASN A 539 22.20 12.15 3.27
C ASN A 539 20.93 11.96 4.12
N SER A 540 20.85 10.84 4.84
CA SER A 540 19.72 10.50 5.69
C SER A 540 19.77 11.23 7.03
N PRO A 541 18.62 11.42 7.71
CA PRO A 541 18.61 11.87 9.09
C PRO A 541 19.38 10.92 10.02
N THR A 542 20.15 11.48 10.94
CA THR A 542 20.84 10.72 11.99
C THR A 542 19.89 10.40 13.13
N GLN A 543 20.27 9.46 14.01
CA GLN A 543 19.49 9.17 15.21
C GLN A 543 19.35 10.41 16.11
N THR A 544 20.44 11.16 16.31
CA THR A 544 20.41 12.40 17.11
C THR A 544 19.44 13.43 16.53
N GLU A 545 19.36 13.54 15.21
CA GLU A 545 18.41 14.45 14.56
C GLU A 545 16.96 13.99 14.72
N ALA A 546 16.70 12.68 14.73
CA ALA A 546 15.39 12.13 15.08
C ALA A 546 15.00 12.42 16.53
N GLU A 547 15.94 12.31 17.46
CA GLU A 547 15.74 12.68 18.87
C GLU A 547 15.47 14.19 19.03
N ILE A 548 16.19 15.03 18.28
CA ILE A 548 15.96 16.48 18.25
C ILE A 548 14.57 16.80 17.68
N ALA A 549 14.18 16.18 16.56
CA ALA A 549 12.87 16.38 15.95
C ALA A 549 11.74 15.96 16.90
N PHE A 550 11.93 14.84 17.61
CA PHE A 550 11.01 14.39 18.65
C PHE A 550 10.91 15.40 19.80
N ALA A 551 12.03 15.86 20.34
CA ALA A 551 12.06 16.83 21.43
C ALA A 551 11.44 18.18 21.05
N GLN A 552 11.71 18.66 19.83
CA GLN A 552 11.09 19.87 19.28
C GLN A 552 9.57 19.71 19.19
N TYR A 553 9.08 18.59 18.66
CA TYR A 553 7.64 18.34 18.57
C TYR A 553 6.98 18.29 19.95
N VAL A 554 7.59 17.62 20.93
CA VAL A 554 7.06 17.57 22.31
C VAL A 554 6.93 18.97 22.91
N HIS A 555 7.94 19.83 22.71
CA HIS A 555 7.88 21.22 23.19
C HIS A 555 6.79 22.04 22.49
N GLU A 556 6.63 21.89 21.17
CA GLU A 556 5.57 22.55 20.42
C GLU A 556 4.17 22.06 20.82
N ALA A 557 4.02 20.76 21.08
CA ALA A 557 2.77 20.15 21.54
C ALA A 557 2.40 20.61 22.95
N ASP A 558 3.38 20.72 23.85
CA ASP A 558 3.19 21.30 25.20
C ASP A 558 2.71 22.75 25.13
N ALA A 559 3.33 23.57 24.28
CA ALA A 559 2.91 24.95 24.08
C ALA A 559 1.47 25.05 23.52
N ARG A 560 1.10 24.18 22.56
CA ARG A 560 -0.27 24.09 22.03
C ARG A 560 -1.27 23.62 23.08
N GLU A 561 -0.92 22.64 23.90
CA GLU A 561 -1.75 22.17 25.03
C GLU A 561 -2.06 23.32 25.98
N GLN A 562 -1.01 24.04 26.43
CA GLN A 562 -1.15 25.17 27.35
C GLN A 562 -1.98 26.32 26.75
N ALA A 563 -1.91 26.53 25.44
CA ALA A 563 -2.71 27.53 24.73
C ALA A 563 -4.15 27.07 24.43
N GLY A 564 -4.51 25.82 24.70
CA GLY A 564 -5.80 25.24 24.29
C GLY A 564 -5.96 25.11 22.77
N GLN A 565 -4.84 24.97 22.05
CA GLN A 565 -4.74 24.99 20.59
C GLN A 565 -4.21 23.66 20.02
N LEU A 566 -4.51 22.54 20.68
CA LEU A 566 -4.16 21.21 20.16
C LEU A 566 -4.81 20.97 18.80
N LYS A 567 -4.05 20.35 17.89
CA LYS A 567 -4.62 19.92 16.61
C LYS A 567 -5.71 18.87 16.87
N PRO A 568 -6.79 18.81 16.06
CA PRO A 568 -7.79 17.76 16.19
C PRO A 568 -7.16 16.36 16.17
N GLY A 569 -7.39 15.57 17.22
CA GLY A 569 -6.82 14.21 17.35
C GLY A 569 -5.37 14.15 17.84
N GLU A 570 -4.73 15.28 18.16
CA GLU A 570 -3.43 15.32 18.83
C GLU A 570 -3.58 14.88 20.29
N ILE A 571 -2.77 13.89 20.71
CA ILE A 571 -2.84 13.32 22.06
C ILE A 571 -1.57 13.71 22.81
N VAL A 572 -1.76 14.53 23.85
CA VAL A 572 -0.73 14.94 24.80
C VAL A 572 -1.11 14.45 26.18
N HIS A 573 -0.19 13.75 26.84
CA HIS A 573 -0.34 13.23 28.18
C HIS A 573 0.71 13.86 29.09
N ARG A 574 0.25 14.43 30.21
CA ARG A 574 1.14 14.93 31.25
C ARG A 574 1.18 13.92 32.39
N ASP A 575 2.37 13.41 32.70
CA ASP A 575 2.56 12.51 33.84
C ASP A 575 2.28 13.27 35.15
N PRO A 576 1.26 12.85 35.92
CA PRO A 576 0.85 13.55 37.13
C PRO A 576 1.88 13.50 38.27
N LYS A 577 2.92 12.64 38.19
CA LYS A 577 3.94 12.49 39.24
C LYS A 577 5.17 13.37 39.04
N ASN A 578 5.57 13.64 37.80
CA ASN A 578 6.81 14.34 37.47
C ASN A 578 6.63 15.50 36.47
N GLY A 579 5.41 15.72 35.97
CA GLY A 579 5.07 16.77 35.02
C GLY A 579 5.63 16.57 33.61
N ARG A 580 6.21 15.40 33.30
CA ARG A 580 6.75 15.10 31.96
C ARG A 580 5.62 15.00 30.94
N VAL A 581 5.83 15.64 29.80
CA VAL A 581 4.93 15.60 28.65
C VAL A 581 5.29 14.39 27.77
N GLN A 582 4.28 13.60 27.43
CA GLN A 582 4.36 12.49 26.49
C GLN A 582 3.37 12.74 25.36
N VAL A 583 3.80 12.46 24.13
CA VAL A 583 2.94 12.56 22.94
C VAL A 583 2.62 11.17 22.44
N ALA A 584 1.39 10.99 21.97
CA ALA A 584 0.91 9.72 21.44
C ALA A 584 0.06 9.93 20.19
N GLY A 585 -0.28 8.84 19.52
CA GLY A 585 -1.18 8.82 18.37
C GLY A 585 -0.50 9.11 17.04
N GLN A 586 -1.24 8.80 15.97
CA GLN A 586 -0.78 8.90 14.59
C GLN A 586 -0.38 10.34 14.20
N ILE A 587 -1.13 11.35 14.67
CA ILE A 587 -0.84 12.77 14.39
C ILE A 587 0.58 13.12 14.83
N SER A 588 0.94 12.77 16.07
CA SER A 588 2.25 13.06 16.64
C SER A 588 3.39 12.41 15.85
N VAL A 589 3.23 11.12 15.48
CA VAL A 589 4.24 10.41 14.68
C VAL A 589 4.39 11.04 13.30
N MET A 590 3.29 11.43 12.65
CA MET A 590 3.34 12.01 11.31
C MET A 590 3.95 13.42 11.30
N GLU A 591 3.72 14.22 12.34
CA GLU A 591 4.35 15.55 12.48
C GLU A 591 5.87 15.43 12.69
N ILE A 592 6.32 14.43 13.47
CA ILE A 592 7.75 14.14 13.62
C ILE A 592 8.33 13.66 12.27
N ASN A 593 7.63 12.77 11.57
CA ASN A 593 8.01 12.35 10.22
C ASN A 593 8.06 13.53 9.25
N ALA A 594 7.17 14.51 9.37
CA ALA A 594 7.17 15.71 8.54
C ALA A 594 8.47 16.50 8.73
N LYS A 595 8.91 16.71 9.98
CA LYS A 595 10.18 17.37 10.29
C LYS A 595 11.38 16.61 9.73
N LEU A 596 11.37 15.28 9.84
CA LEU A 596 12.44 14.43 9.31
C LEU A 596 12.47 14.38 7.78
N ALA A 597 11.31 14.36 7.13
CA ALA A 597 11.19 14.46 5.68
C ALA A 597 11.73 15.80 5.18
N LYS A 598 11.47 16.89 5.91
CA LYS A 598 12.02 18.22 5.60
C LYS A 598 13.54 18.23 5.73
N LEU A 599 14.08 17.67 6.81
CA LEU A 599 15.53 17.55 6.99
C LEU A 599 16.19 16.72 5.89
N LEU A 600 15.58 15.60 5.50
CA LEU A 600 16.05 14.77 4.39
C LEU A 600 16.03 15.56 3.06
N PHE A 601 14.97 16.33 2.82
CA PHE A 601 14.87 17.21 1.65
C PHE A 601 15.99 18.24 1.62
N ASP A 602 16.23 18.94 2.73
CA ASP A 602 17.24 20.00 2.82
C ASP A 602 18.68 19.48 2.72
N LYS A 603 18.94 18.27 3.24
CA LYS A 603 20.27 17.62 3.20
C LYS A 603 20.70 17.11 1.82
N ASN A 604 19.80 17.05 0.85
CA ASN A 604 20.06 16.43 -0.46
C ASN A 604 19.78 17.40 -1.61
N PRO A 605 20.33 18.63 -1.65
CA PRO A 605 19.88 19.72 -2.53
C PRO A 605 19.90 19.39 -4.03
N ASP A 606 20.81 18.52 -4.47
CA ASP A 606 21.02 18.18 -5.88
C ASP A 606 20.10 17.07 -6.42
N ARG A 607 19.17 16.56 -5.59
CA ARG A 607 18.24 15.47 -5.97
C ARG A 607 16.83 16.00 -6.18
N ASP A 608 16.12 15.48 -7.17
CA ASP A 608 14.68 15.70 -7.29
C ASP A 608 13.92 14.77 -6.35
N PHE A 609 12.77 15.25 -5.87
CA PHE A 609 11.88 14.52 -4.97
C PHE A 609 10.51 14.29 -5.59
N PHE A 610 10.03 13.06 -5.46
CA PHE A 610 8.71 12.63 -5.89
C PHE A 610 7.99 11.99 -4.73
N ILE A 611 6.67 12.15 -4.67
CA ILE A 611 5.89 11.71 -3.52
C ILE A 611 4.57 11.08 -3.94
N GLU A 612 4.38 9.84 -3.51
CA GLU A 612 3.09 9.18 -3.42
C GLU A 612 2.57 9.40 -1.99
N VAL A 613 1.52 10.19 -1.82
CA VAL A 613 1.13 10.70 -0.49
C VAL A 613 0.24 9.70 0.24
N SER A 614 0.63 9.32 1.47
CA SER A 614 -0.27 8.62 2.40
C SER A 614 -0.88 9.60 3.40
N TYR A 615 -0.01 10.30 4.13
CA TYR A 615 -0.39 11.30 5.11
C TYR A 615 0.08 12.69 4.65
N PRO A 616 -0.77 13.72 4.72
CA PRO A 616 -0.41 15.05 4.25
C PRO A 616 0.65 15.69 5.16
N LEU A 617 1.80 16.04 4.58
CA LEU A 617 2.86 16.77 5.26
C LEU A 617 2.75 18.26 4.90
N GLU A 618 2.24 19.08 5.82
CA GLU A 618 1.78 20.45 5.53
C GLU A 618 2.84 21.33 4.84
N TRP A 619 4.10 21.21 5.25
CA TRP A 619 5.20 22.01 4.70
C TRP A 619 5.45 21.73 3.21
N MET A 620 5.03 20.56 2.68
CA MET A 620 5.26 20.19 1.29
C MET A 620 4.30 20.92 0.33
N TYR A 621 3.07 21.22 0.74
CA TYR A 621 2.04 21.75 -0.18
C TYR A 621 2.43 22.98 -1.02
N PRO A 622 3.14 23.99 -0.47
CA PRO A 622 3.62 25.12 -1.28
C PRO A 622 4.51 24.68 -2.46
N HIS A 623 5.20 23.55 -2.34
CA HIS A 623 6.17 23.02 -3.28
C HIS A 623 5.62 21.96 -4.23
N LEU A 624 4.40 21.44 -4.00
CA LEU A 624 3.85 20.31 -4.76
C LEU A 624 3.26 20.74 -6.12
N THR A 625 3.50 19.90 -7.14
CA THR A 625 2.87 19.97 -8.47
C THR A 625 2.43 18.58 -8.95
N PRO A 626 1.38 18.48 -9.78
CA PRO A 626 0.97 17.21 -10.40
C PRO A 626 2.10 16.57 -11.23
N TYR A 627 2.27 15.25 -11.12
CA TYR A 627 3.23 14.48 -11.90
C TYR A 627 2.69 13.07 -12.17
N GLY A 628 1.91 12.93 -13.25
CA GLY A 628 1.25 11.68 -13.60
C GLY A 628 0.29 11.20 -12.51
N ILE A 629 0.57 10.00 -11.96
CA ILE A 629 -0.22 9.41 -10.86
C ILE A 629 0.24 9.86 -9.47
N ILE A 630 1.35 10.59 -9.35
CA ILE A 630 1.93 11.07 -8.08
C ILE A 630 2.17 12.59 -8.14
N LEU A 631 2.92 13.13 -7.17
CA LEU A 631 3.28 14.54 -7.11
C LEU A 631 4.81 14.72 -7.19
N LYS A 632 5.25 15.81 -7.81
CA LYS A 632 6.64 16.30 -7.73
C LYS A 632 6.75 17.31 -6.59
N LEU A 633 7.79 17.17 -5.77
CA LEU A 633 8.13 18.10 -4.70
C LEU A 633 9.26 19.02 -5.19
N ASN A 634 8.90 20.26 -5.55
CA ASN A 634 9.84 21.22 -6.13
C ASN A 634 10.71 21.88 -5.05
N ARG A 635 11.93 22.29 -5.42
CA ARG A 635 12.85 23.00 -4.52
C ARG A 635 12.32 24.35 -4.09
N GLU A 636 11.83 25.10 -5.05
CA GLU A 636 11.23 26.40 -4.83
C GLU A 636 9.74 26.24 -4.58
N GLU A 637 9.17 27.15 -3.79
CA GLU A 637 7.72 27.24 -3.65
C GLU A 637 7.11 27.54 -5.01
N VAL A 638 6.03 26.84 -5.34
CA VAL A 638 5.28 27.05 -6.58
C VAL A 638 4.19 28.07 -6.26
N PRO A 639 4.25 29.32 -6.75
CA PRO A 639 3.32 30.36 -6.33
C PRO A 639 1.87 30.10 -6.80
N GLU A 640 1.73 29.40 -7.93
CA GLU A 640 0.45 29.13 -8.56
C GLU A 640 0.54 27.84 -9.40
N ILE A 641 -0.54 27.05 -9.38
CA ILE A 641 -0.72 25.97 -10.35
C ILE A 641 -1.21 26.59 -11.66
N THR A 642 -0.38 26.51 -12.70
CA THR A 642 -0.65 27.19 -13.98
C THR A 642 -1.71 26.48 -14.80
N ASP A 643 -2.29 27.20 -15.77
CA ASP A 643 -3.27 26.62 -16.72
C ASP A 643 -2.66 25.45 -17.50
N GLU A 644 -1.36 25.49 -17.80
CA GLU A 644 -0.67 24.38 -18.46
C GLU A 644 -0.53 23.15 -17.56
N MET A 645 -0.22 23.33 -16.27
CA MET A 645 -0.14 22.22 -15.31
C MET A 645 -1.50 21.52 -15.16
N MET A 646 -2.59 22.28 -15.06
CA MET A 646 -3.95 21.72 -14.99
C MET A 646 -4.34 21.00 -16.28
N ARG A 647 -4.01 21.57 -17.45
CA ARG A 647 -4.27 20.92 -18.75
C ARG A 647 -3.52 19.58 -18.86
N LYS A 648 -2.25 19.54 -18.45
CA LYS A 648 -1.43 18.31 -18.42
C LYS A 648 -2.04 17.26 -17.49
N ASP A 649 -2.44 17.65 -16.29
CA ASP A 649 -3.10 16.76 -15.32
C ASP A 649 -4.41 16.18 -15.89
N ARG A 650 -5.29 17.03 -16.44
CA ARG A 650 -6.55 16.56 -17.07
C ARG A 650 -6.28 15.62 -18.25
N ARG A 651 -5.37 15.99 -19.15
CA ARG A 651 -5.03 15.18 -20.33
C ARG A 651 -4.46 13.82 -19.92
N PHE A 652 -3.57 13.80 -18.93
CA PHE A 652 -3.00 12.57 -18.39
C PHE A 652 -4.09 11.66 -17.83
N TRP A 653 -4.91 12.16 -16.90
CA TRP A 653 -5.94 11.35 -16.25
C TRP A 653 -7.04 10.89 -17.21
N ALA A 654 -7.46 11.72 -18.17
CA ALA A 654 -8.39 11.31 -19.23
C ALA A 654 -7.86 10.08 -20.00
N LYS A 655 -6.58 10.10 -20.40
CA LYS A 655 -5.94 8.94 -21.05
C LYS A 655 -5.78 7.76 -20.09
N TYR A 656 -5.35 8.02 -18.86
CA TYR A 656 -5.06 6.98 -17.87
C TYR A 656 -6.32 6.21 -17.45
N GLN A 657 -7.46 6.90 -17.33
CA GLN A 657 -8.75 6.33 -16.97
C GLN A 657 -9.25 5.25 -17.92
N SER A 658 -8.83 5.28 -19.20
CA SER A 658 -9.15 4.21 -20.16
C SER A 658 -8.69 2.81 -19.71
N ARG A 659 -7.63 2.74 -18.89
CA ARG A 659 -7.13 1.50 -18.29
C ARG A 659 -7.90 1.07 -17.03
N LEU A 660 -8.70 1.96 -16.47
CA LEU A 660 -9.43 1.78 -15.22
C LEU A 660 -10.93 1.73 -15.53
N THR A 661 -11.65 2.83 -15.34
CA THR A 661 -13.12 2.93 -15.45
C THR A 661 -13.63 3.36 -16.82
N GLY A 662 -12.73 3.75 -17.73
CA GLY A 662 -13.07 4.51 -18.93
C GLY A 662 -13.15 6.02 -18.67
N ASP A 663 -12.89 6.81 -19.72
CA ASP A 663 -12.96 8.28 -19.70
C ASP A 663 -14.39 8.76 -20.01
N TRP A 664 -15.23 8.83 -18.97
CA TRP A 664 -16.64 9.23 -19.09
C TRP A 664 -17.03 10.36 -18.12
N ILE A 665 -16.15 10.73 -17.19
CA ILE A 665 -16.38 11.80 -16.22
C ILE A 665 -16.10 13.15 -16.88
N THR A 666 -17.12 14.02 -16.87
CA THR A 666 -17.06 15.40 -17.38
C THR A 666 -17.30 16.40 -16.24
N ASP A 667 -17.16 17.70 -16.50
CA ASP A 667 -17.48 18.72 -15.49
C ASP A 667 -18.98 18.68 -15.12
N GLU A 668 -19.83 18.32 -16.08
CA GLU A 668 -21.29 18.24 -15.98
C GLU A 668 -21.77 16.97 -15.27
N THR A 669 -20.94 15.90 -15.22
CA THR A 669 -21.31 14.65 -14.57
C THR A 669 -21.62 14.86 -13.08
N SER A 670 -22.84 14.49 -12.67
CA SER A 670 -23.36 14.68 -11.32
C SER A 670 -22.91 13.58 -10.34
N ILE A 671 -22.98 13.86 -9.03
CA ILE A 671 -22.70 12.87 -7.98
C ILE A 671 -23.70 11.71 -8.06
N ARG A 672 -24.97 12.02 -8.35
CA ARG A 672 -26.01 11.02 -8.61
C ARG A 672 -25.62 10.05 -9.73
N GLU A 673 -25.17 10.55 -10.87
CA GLU A 673 -24.78 9.70 -12.00
C GLU A 673 -23.61 8.77 -11.64
N ILE A 674 -22.61 9.28 -10.92
CA ILE A 674 -21.47 8.47 -10.46
C ILE A 674 -21.92 7.40 -9.47
N GLY A 675 -22.77 7.75 -8.51
CA GLY A 675 -23.28 6.78 -7.52
C GLY A 675 -24.09 5.65 -8.16
N LEU A 676 -25.02 6.00 -9.05
CA LEU A 676 -25.82 5.02 -9.79
C LEU A 676 -24.94 4.13 -10.70
N TRP A 677 -23.96 4.73 -11.39
CA TRP A 677 -23.01 3.98 -12.20
C TRP A 677 -22.14 3.05 -11.34
N ALA A 678 -21.71 3.48 -10.16
CA ALA A 678 -20.90 2.66 -9.25
C ALA A 678 -21.68 1.43 -8.77
N VAL A 679 -22.93 1.60 -8.33
CA VAL A 679 -23.80 0.49 -7.94
C VAL A 679 -24.05 -0.47 -9.12
N LYS A 680 -24.36 0.08 -10.30
CA LYS A 680 -24.54 -0.71 -11.53
C LYS A 680 -23.30 -1.55 -11.85
N THR A 681 -22.12 -0.94 -11.79
CA THR A 681 -20.85 -1.53 -12.25
C THR A 681 -20.24 -2.46 -11.21
N TYR A 682 -19.97 -1.97 -10.00
CA TYR A 682 -19.20 -2.70 -8.99
C TYR A 682 -20.05 -3.66 -8.15
N LYS A 683 -21.33 -3.33 -7.89
CA LYS A 683 -22.22 -4.17 -7.08
C LYS A 683 -23.03 -5.13 -7.94
N ARG A 684 -23.74 -4.59 -8.95
CA ARG A 684 -24.62 -5.39 -9.82
C ARG A 684 -23.91 -6.10 -10.96
N TRP A 685 -22.66 -5.75 -11.27
CA TRP A 685 -21.91 -6.31 -12.39
C TRP A 685 -22.58 -6.10 -13.76
N GLU A 686 -23.34 -5.03 -13.92
CA GLU A 686 -24.01 -4.66 -15.17
C GLU A 686 -23.06 -3.80 -16.03
N LEU A 687 -22.20 -4.45 -16.82
CA LEU A 687 -21.11 -3.80 -17.56
C LEU A 687 -21.53 -3.20 -18.92
N ASP A 688 -22.82 -3.02 -19.17
CA ASP A 688 -23.30 -2.38 -20.39
C ASP A 688 -22.87 -0.92 -20.43
N GLY A 689 -22.11 -0.57 -21.47
CA GLY A 689 -21.51 0.75 -21.64
C GLY A 689 -20.21 0.98 -20.87
N TYR A 690 -19.69 -0.02 -20.15
CA TYR A 690 -18.40 0.08 -19.48
C TYR A 690 -17.25 -0.02 -20.50
N THR A 691 -16.44 1.04 -20.60
CA THR A 691 -15.35 1.16 -21.59
C THR A 691 -13.97 0.93 -21.02
N GLY A 692 -13.85 0.74 -19.70
CA GLY A 692 -12.59 0.44 -19.01
C GLY A 692 -12.21 -1.04 -19.02
N ASP A 693 -11.17 -1.39 -18.25
CA ASP A 693 -10.74 -2.78 -18.10
C ASP A 693 -11.66 -3.52 -17.10
N ARG A 694 -12.33 -4.58 -17.56
CA ARG A 694 -13.22 -5.39 -16.70
C ARG A 694 -12.49 -6.02 -15.51
N ALA A 695 -11.17 -6.22 -15.61
CA ALA A 695 -10.35 -6.65 -14.49
C ALA A 695 -10.38 -5.65 -13.34
N PHE A 696 -10.52 -4.35 -13.61
CA PHE A 696 -10.55 -3.30 -12.59
C PHE A 696 -11.81 -3.40 -11.73
N VAL A 697 -12.95 -3.78 -12.32
CA VAL A 697 -14.24 -3.93 -11.60
C VAL A 697 -14.16 -4.98 -10.49
N ARG A 698 -13.31 -6.00 -10.62
CA ARG A 698 -13.11 -7.05 -9.59
C ARG A 698 -11.95 -6.81 -8.64
N ASP A 699 -11.09 -5.83 -8.89
CA ASP A 699 -9.89 -5.58 -8.08
C ASP A 699 -10.12 -4.42 -7.11
N GLU A 700 -10.65 -4.75 -5.94
CA GLU A 700 -10.92 -3.78 -4.88
C GLU A 700 -9.65 -3.07 -4.37
N ALA A 701 -8.50 -3.75 -4.40
CA ALA A 701 -7.23 -3.17 -3.97
C ALA A 701 -6.74 -2.14 -4.98
N ALA A 702 -6.82 -2.43 -6.28
CA ALA A 702 -6.54 -1.45 -7.34
C ALA A 702 -7.50 -0.26 -7.27
N GLN A 703 -8.80 -0.50 -7.06
CA GLN A 703 -9.81 0.55 -6.86
C GLN A 703 -9.40 1.51 -5.73
N LYS A 704 -9.10 0.98 -4.54
CA LYS A 704 -8.63 1.78 -3.39
C LYS A 704 -7.34 2.54 -3.72
N ALA A 705 -6.35 1.85 -4.31
CA ALA A 705 -5.03 2.42 -4.56
C ALA A 705 -5.08 3.59 -5.58
N PHE A 706 -5.73 3.42 -6.73
CA PHE A 706 -5.85 4.49 -7.73
C PHE A 706 -6.79 5.61 -7.30
N SER A 707 -7.84 5.29 -6.52
CA SER A 707 -8.67 6.30 -5.86
C SER A 707 -7.83 7.18 -4.93
N LYS A 708 -6.99 6.58 -4.07
CA LYS A 708 -6.10 7.33 -3.17
C LYS A 708 -5.13 8.23 -3.94
N LEU A 709 -4.46 7.72 -4.98
CA LEU A 709 -3.56 8.51 -5.82
C LEU A 709 -4.23 9.77 -6.39
N ARG A 710 -5.41 9.60 -7.01
CA ARG A 710 -6.16 10.75 -7.56
C ARG A 710 -6.67 11.69 -6.47
N GLY A 711 -7.10 11.13 -5.33
CA GLY A 711 -7.54 11.89 -4.16
C GLY A 711 -6.43 12.77 -3.58
N SER A 712 -5.20 12.25 -3.49
CA SER A 712 -4.05 13.02 -2.99
C SER A 712 -3.65 14.18 -3.90
N ILE A 713 -3.82 14.04 -5.23
CA ILE A 713 -3.67 15.18 -6.15
C ILE A 713 -4.79 16.21 -5.91
N ALA A 714 -6.01 15.76 -5.62
CA ALA A 714 -7.11 16.64 -5.24
C ALA A 714 -6.80 17.43 -3.95
N ASP A 715 -6.14 16.82 -2.97
CA ASP A 715 -5.77 17.50 -1.72
C ASP A 715 -4.78 18.65 -1.91
N MET A 716 -3.89 18.54 -2.90
CA MET A 716 -3.04 19.68 -3.31
C MET A 716 -3.91 20.86 -3.77
N TYR A 717 -4.92 20.63 -4.61
CA TYR A 717 -5.86 21.68 -5.01
C TYR A 717 -6.65 22.23 -3.81
N ARG A 718 -7.10 21.37 -2.89
CA ARG A 718 -7.79 21.79 -1.66
C ARG A 718 -6.95 22.74 -0.83
N TRP A 719 -5.67 22.43 -0.63
CA TRP A 719 -4.76 23.30 0.10
C TRP A 719 -4.61 24.67 -0.60
N ARG A 720 -4.52 24.70 -1.94
CA ARG A 720 -4.49 25.95 -2.71
C ARG A 720 -5.77 26.77 -2.55
N ILE A 721 -6.94 26.12 -2.58
CA ILE A 721 -8.25 26.77 -2.35
C ILE A 721 -8.29 27.44 -0.98
N ALA A 722 -7.90 26.74 0.08
CA ALA A 722 -7.88 27.28 1.43
C ALA A 722 -6.99 28.54 1.54
N ASN A 723 -5.80 28.51 0.93
CA ASN A 723 -4.89 29.65 0.90
C ASN A 723 -5.44 30.82 0.08
N TYR A 724 -6.09 30.57 -1.06
CA TYR A 724 -6.74 31.63 -1.83
C TYR A 724 -7.90 32.25 -1.05
N LYS A 725 -8.74 31.44 -0.39
CA LYS A 725 -9.81 31.95 0.47
C LYS A 725 -9.26 32.86 1.57
N LEU A 726 -8.18 32.47 2.25
CA LEU A 726 -7.53 33.31 3.24
C LEU A 726 -7.00 34.62 2.61
N ALA A 727 -6.27 34.55 1.50
CA ALA A 727 -5.74 35.73 0.82
C ALA A 727 -6.86 36.69 0.36
N ILE A 728 -8.00 36.18 -0.10
CA ILE A 728 -9.18 36.99 -0.48
C ILE A 728 -9.73 37.79 0.69
N THR A 729 -9.68 37.25 1.92
CA THR A 729 -10.16 37.96 3.13
C THR A 729 -9.22 39.09 3.56
N GLN A 730 -7.94 39.00 3.22
CA GLN A 730 -6.90 39.96 3.61
C GLN A 730 -6.66 41.03 2.53
N GLU A 731 -7.03 40.76 1.28
CA GLU A 731 -6.81 41.66 0.14
C GLU A 731 -7.81 42.83 0.12
N GLN A 732 -7.28 44.05 0.14
CA GLN A 732 -8.06 45.30 0.12
C GLN A 732 -8.27 45.81 -1.31
N ASP A 733 -7.38 45.50 -2.25
CA ASP A 733 -7.49 45.90 -3.65
C ASP A 733 -8.55 45.06 -4.38
N SER A 734 -9.61 45.72 -4.84
CA SER A 734 -10.74 45.08 -5.51
C SER A 734 -10.35 44.29 -6.78
N ALA A 735 -9.36 44.76 -7.56
CA ALA A 735 -8.94 44.10 -8.79
C ALA A 735 -8.09 42.86 -8.49
N LYS A 736 -7.19 42.94 -7.49
CA LYS A 736 -6.42 41.78 -7.02
C LYS A 736 -7.33 40.75 -6.37
N ARG A 737 -8.29 41.19 -5.56
CA ARG A 737 -9.30 40.33 -4.93
C ARG A 737 -10.12 39.57 -5.98
N ALA A 738 -10.57 40.26 -7.03
CA ALA A 738 -11.29 39.61 -8.14
C ALA A 738 -10.41 38.56 -8.86
N LYS A 739 -9.11 38.83 -9.05
CA LYS A 739 -8.17 37.86 -9.63
C LYS A 739 -7.98 36.64 -8.73
N LEU A 740 -7.86 36.83 -7.41
CA LEU A 740 -7.77 35.73 -6.44
C LEU A 740 -9.05 34.87 -6.42
N MET A 741 -10.23 35.50 -6.48
CA MET A 741 -11.51 34.78 -6.59
C MET A 741 -11.58 33.93 -7.87
N LEU A 742 -11.05 34.42 -8.99
CA LEU A 742 -10.98 33.63 -10.22
C LEU A 742 -10.07 32.41 -10.07
N LYS A 743 -8.92 32.56 -9.39
CA LYS A 743 -8.00 31.45 -9.11
C LYS A 743 -8.65 30.42 -8.19
N GLU A 744 -9.28 30.86 -7.11
CA GLU A 744 -10.02 30.02 -6.18
C GLU A 744 -11.09 29.20 -6.93
N LYS A 745 -11.92 29.86 -7.75
CA LYS A 745 -12.95 29.18 -8.54
C LYS A 745 -12.39 28.14 -9.51
N ARG A 746 -11.26 28.44 -10.17
CA ARG A 746 -10.58 27.50 -11.06
C ARG A 746 -10.08 26.28 -10.30
N MET A 747 -9.39 26.47 -9.18
CA MET A 747 -8.91 25.37 -8.34
C MET A 747 -10.06 24.53 -7.79
N THR A 748 -11.16 25.15 -7.38
CA THR A 748 -12.36 24.45 -6.90
C THR A 748 -12.96 23.56 -7.99
N ARG A 749 -12.93 23.98 -9.26
CA ARG A 749 -13.34 23.14 -10.39
C ARG A 749 -12.44 21.92 -10.55
N GLU A 750 -11.13 22.10 -10.53
CA GLU A 750 -10.16 20.98 -10.66
C GLU A 750 -10.22 20.02 -9.47
N TYR A 751 -10.37 20.55 -8.26
CA TYR A 751 -10.55 19.77 -7.04
C TYR A 751 -11.78 18.86 -7.12
N LEU A 752 -12.94 19.43 -7.50
CA LEU A 752 -14.17 18.66 -7.66
C LEU A 752 -14.05 17.62 -8.77
N PHE A 753 -13.44 17.97 -9.90
CA PHE A 753 -13.23 17.04 -11.01
C PHE A 753 -12.36 15.85 -10.58
N ALA A 754 -11.24 16.12 -9.90
CA ALA A 754 -10.34 15.09 -9.38
C ALA A 754 -11.05 14.18 -8.36
N LEU A 755 -11.82 14.74 -7.43
CA LEU A 755 -12.59 13.95 -6.46
C LEU A 755 -13.67 13.09 -7.13
N LYS A 756 -14.38 13.60 -8.14
CA LYS A 756 -15.36 12.82 -8.91
C LYS A 756 -14.70 11.61 -9.58
N GLN A 757 -13.55 11.80 -10.23
CA GLN A 757 -12.76 10.71 -10.81
C GLN A 757 -12.32 9.71 -9.73
N SER A 758 -11.77 10.20 -8.62
CA SER A 758 -11.30 9.38 -7.51
C SER A 758 -12.42 8.55 -6.87
N TRP A 759 -13.62 9.11 -6.73
CA TRP A 759 -14.79 8.42 -6.18
C TRP A 759 -15.38 7.40 -7.17
N ALA A 760 -15.33 7.70 -8.48
CA ALA A 760 -15.67 6.72 -9.51
C ALA A 760 -14.71 5.51 -9.50
N PHE A 761 -13.44 5.69 -9.10
CA PHE A 761 -12.51 4.57 -8.93
C PHE A 761 -12.84 3.70 -7.72
N SER A 762 -13.24 4.30 -6.60
CA SER A 762 -13.62 3.57 -5.40
C SER A 762 -14.75 4.30 -4.65
N PRO A 763 -15.99 3.77 -4.68
CA PRO A 763 -17.13 4.43 -4.06
C PRO A 763 -17.11 4.36 -2.52
N TYR A 764 -16.20 3.57 -1.95
CA TYR A 764 -16.05 3.32 -0.51
C TYR A 764 -14.70 3.82 0.03
N ASN A 765 -13.98 4.68 -0.69
CA ASN A 765 -12.81 5.37 -0.13
C ASN A 765 -13.27 6.45 0.88
N PRO A 766 -12.99 6.28 2.19
CA PRO A 766 -13.56 7.15 3.22
C PRO A 766 -13.06 8.60 3.12
N GLU A 767 -11.80 8.80 2.75
CA GLU A 767 -11.19 10.13 2.67
C GLU A 767 -11.80 10.97 1.54
N VAL A 768 -11.89 10.37 0.35
CA VAL A 768 -12.49 11.00 -0.84
C VAL A 768 -13.95 11.33 -0.59
N LEU A 769 -14.66 10.41 0.06
CA LEU A 769 -16.05 10.57 0.45
C LEU A 769 -16.24 11.73 1.43
N MET A 770 -15.41 11.82 2.47
CA MET A 770 -15.43 12.96 3.41
C MET A 770 -15.15 14.29 2.70
N HIS A 771 -14.17 14.31 1.81
CA HIS A 771 -13.80 15.52 1.06
C HIS A 771 -14.94 15.99 0.14
N LEU A 772 -15.61 15.06 -0.56
CA LEU A 772 -16.80 15.37 -1.35
C LEU A 772 -17.95 15.87 -0.47
N ALA A 773 -18.24 15.18 0.64
CA ALA A 773 -19.33 15.55 1.55
C ALA A 773 -19.14 16.95 2.15
N GLN A 774 -17.93 17.24 2.66
CA GLN A 774 -17.56 18.55 3.19
C GLN A 774 -17.67 19.64 2.10
N GLN A 775 -17.22 19.35 0.89
CA GLN A 775 -17.30 20.30 -0.22
C GLN A 775 -18.76 20.57 -0.63
N MET A 776 -19.63 19.56 -0.67
CA MET A 776 -21.06 19.74 -0.94
C MET A 776 -21.73 20.60 0.14
N LEU A 777 -21.45 20.33 1.42
CA LEU A 777 -21.96 21.12 2.55
C LEU A 777 -21.50 22.57 2.47
N MET A 778 -20.22 22.81 2.23
CA MET A 778 -19.65 24.16 2.14
C MET A 778 -20.27 24.94 0.98
N MET A 779 -20.30 24.37 -0.24
CA MET A 779 -20.89 25.02 -1.40
C MET A 779 -22.40 25.25 -1.22
N GLY A 780 -23.11 24.29 -0.64
CA GLY A 780 -24.55 24.42 -0.38
C GLY A 780 -24.85 25.55 0.61
N ASN A 781 -24.06 25.68 1.67
CA ASN A 781 -24.15 26.80 2.60
C ASN A 781 -23.84 28.13 1.92
N GLU A 782 -22.75 28.22 1.16
CA GLU A 782 -22.36 29.43 0.43
C GLU A 782 -23.48 29.88 -0.55
N GLN A 783 -24.03 28.94 -1.33
CA GLN A 783 -25.14 29.20 -2.26
C GLN A 783 -26.39 29.67 -1.52
N PHE A 784 -26.74 29.03 -0.40
CA PHE A 784 -27.88 29.43 0.40
C PHE A 784 -27.73 30.85 0.95
N GLN A 785 -26.56 31.20 1.47
CA GLN A 785 -26.26 32.55 1.98
C GLN A 785 -26.28 33.60 0.85
N GLN A 786 -25.93 33.21 -0.37
CA GLN A 786 -26.03 34.06 -1.57
C GLN A 786 -27.46 34.16 -2.12
N GLY A 787 -28.44 33.47 -1.52
CA GLY A 787 -29.84 33.46 -1.95
C GLY A 787 -30.16 32.42 -3.03
N ASP A 788 -29.20 31.63 -3.49
CA ASP A 788 -29.39 30.53 -4.44
C ASP A 788 -29.90 29.27 -3.74
N LYS A 789 -31.19 29.29 -3.37
CA LYS A 789 -31.85 28.15 -2.73
C LYS A 789 -31.92 26.92 -3.63
N LYS A 790 -31.96 27.10 -4.96
CA LYS A 790 -32.00 26.00 -5.93
C LYS A 790 -30.65 25.29 -5.99
N GLY A 791 -29.55 26.04 -6.07
CA GLY A 791 -28.20 25.50 -5.98
C GLY A 791 -27.97 24.76 -4.66
N ALA A 792 -28.35 25.38 -3.54
CA ALA A 792 -28.24 24.75 -2.22
C ALA A 792 -29.03 23.44 -2.11
N ALA A 793 -30.25 23.39 -2.65
CA ALA A 793 -31.06 22.16 -2.71
C ALA A 793 -30.40 21.09 -3.60
N ALA A 794 -29.77 21.47 -4.72
CA ALA A 794 -29.02 20.52 -5.54
C ALA A 794 -27.81 19.94 -4.79
N ARG A 795 -27.10 20.72 -3.97
CA ARG A 795 -25.99 20.22 -3.13
C ARG A 795 -26.47 19.28 -2.02
N ARG A 796 -27.64 19.56 -1.42
CA ARG A 796 -28.32 18.65 -0.48
C ARG A 796 -28.55 17.28 -1.14
N ASP A 797 -29.10 17.29 -2.35
CA ASP A 797 -29.46 16.06 -3.07
C ASP A 797 -28.20 15.28 -3.48
N ASP A 798 -27.15 15.97 -3.93
CA ASP A 798 -25.84 15.36 -4.21
C ASP A 798 -25.25 14.70 -2.94
N LEU A 799 -25.34 15.36 -1.78
CA LEU A 799 -24.89 14.80 -0.50
C LEU A 799 -25.67 13.55 -0.12
N PHE A 800 -26.99 13.53 -0.33
CA PHE A 800 -27.80 12.33 -0.13
C PHE A 800 -27.33 11.18 -1.04
N TYR A 801 -27.17 11.41 -2.34
CA TYR A 801 -26.74 10.37 -3.26
C TYR A 801 -25.35 9.82 -2.95
N LEU A 802 -24.46 10.68 -2.45
CA LEU A 802 -23.13 10.31 -1.97
C LEU A 802 -23.23 9.34 -0.78
N ILE A 803 -24.04 9.68 0.23
CA ILE A 803 -24.26 8.87 1.45
C ILE A 803 -24.95 7.54 1.11
N HIS A 804 -26.03 7.61 0.35
CA HIS A 804 -26.81 6.45 -0.03
C HIS A 804 -25.96 5.44 -0.82
N THR A 805 -25.15 5.92 -1.76
CA THR A 805 -24.22 5.06 -2.49
C THR A 805 -23.23 4.40 -1.54
N PHE A 806 -22.60 5.18 -0.65
CA PHE A 806 -21.62 4.64 0.30
C PHE A 806 -22.19 3.55 1.21
N GLN A 807 -23.39 3.74 1.76
CA GLN A 807 -24.07 2.73 2.58
C GLN A 807 -24.30 1.41 1.83
N GLN A 808 -24.42 1.44 0.50
CA GLN A 808 -24.54 0.20 -0.28
C GLN A 808 -23.24 -0.58 -0.40
N PHE A 809 -22.08 0.06 -0.16
CA PHE A 809 -20.75 -0.56 -0.25
C PHE A 809 -20.11 -0.82 1.11
N ASP A 810 -20.39 0.00 2.13
CA ASP A 810 -19.85 -0.11 3.49
C ASP A 810 -20.91 0.29 4.54
N PRO A 811 -21.97 -0.52 4.73
CA PRO A 811 -23.07 -0.21 5.64
C PRO A 811 -22.63 -0.13 7.12
N GLU A 812 -21.66 -0.97 7.50
CA GLU A 812 -21.12 -1.05 8.87
C GLU A 812 -20.12 0.07 9.20
N SER A 813 -19.87 0.99 8.28
CA SER A 813 -18.96 2.10 8.50
C SER A 813 -19.47 3.03 9.60
N THR A 814 -18.63 3.26 10.61
CA THR A 814 -18.90 4.28 11.66
C THR A 814 -19.07 5.69 11.09
N MET A 815 -18.58 5.92 9.86
CA MET A 815 -18.70 7.20 9.16
C MET A 815 -20.13 7.50 8.67
N ASN A 816 -20.99 6.48 8.49
CA ASN A 816 -22.37 6.68 8.06
C ASN A 816 -23.11 7.63 9.00
N ARG A 817 -22.92 7.46 10.31
CA ARG A 817 -23.56 8.29 11.33
C ARG A 817 -23.17 9.77 11.20
N SER A 818 -21.89 10.07 11.02
CA SER A 818 -21.41 11.46 10.93
C SER A 818 -21.86 12.14 9.63
N LEU A 819 -21.84 11.42 8.51
CA LEU A 819 -22.33 11.92 7.22
C LEU A 819 -23.82 12.24 7.26
N ILE A 820 -24.62 11.33 7.80
CA ILE A 820 -26.07 11.51 7.98
C ILE A 820 -26.35 12.72 8.87
N GLN A 821 -25.66 12.83 10.01
CA GLN A 821 -25.81 13.98 10.90
C GLN A 821 -25.50 15.29 10.17
N GLY A 822 -24.43 15.33 9.37
CA GLY A 822 -24.11 16.49 8.53
C GLY A 822 -25.22 16.86 7.55
N LEU A 823 -25.81 15.87 6.87
CA LEU A 823 -26.95 16.08 5.97
C LEU A 823 -28.18 16.64 6.72
N LEU A 824 -28.55 16.05 7.86
CA LEU A 824 -29.70 16.50 8.65
C LEU A 824 -29.50 17.91 9.22
N GLN A 825 -28.30 18.21 9.71
CA GLN A 825 -27.95 19.55 10.19
C GLN A 825 -28.07 20.58 9.06
N PHE A 826 -27.60 20.24 7.86
CA PHE A 826 -27.70 21.12 6.70
C PHE A 826 -29.16 21.39 6.29
N ILE A 827 -29.98 20.34 6.19
CA ILE A 827 -31.42 20.45 5.88
C ILE A 827 -32.12 21.34 6.92
N THR A 828 -31.86 21.08 8.19
CA THR A 828 -32.46 21.81 9.32
C THR A 828 -32.07 23.29 9.30
N ALA A 829 -30.77 23.59 9.12
CA ALA A 829 -30.25 24.96 9.10
C ALA A 829 -30.77 25.79 7.91
N THR A 830 -30.91 25.16 6.74
CA THR A 830 -31.35 25.83 5.51
C THR A 830 -32.86 25.81 5.30
N LYS A 831 -33.59 25.00 6.10
CA LYS A 831 -35.03 24.72 5.95
C LYS A 831 -35.42 24.19 4.56
N LEU A 832 -34.48 23.53 3.87
CA LEU A 832 -34.70 22.92 2.55
C LEU A 832 -35.34 21.54 2.72
N PHE A 833 -36.60 21.52 3.14
CA PHE A 833 -37.37 20.29 3.40
C PHE A 833 -38.12 19.74 2.17
N ASP A 834 -38.15 20.52 1.08
CA ASP A 834 -38.78 20.12 -0.17
C ASP A 834 -37.91 19.10 -0.91
N ILE A 835 -38.22 17.81 -0.69
CA ILE A 835 -37.55 16.66 -1.31
C ILE A 835 -38.49 16.05 -2.34
N GLN A 836 -38.10 16.17 -3.61
CA GLN A 836 -38.86 15.65 -4.76
C GLN A 836 -38.46 14.21 -5.12
N ASP A 837 -37.23 13.81 -4.78
CA ASP A 837 -36.71 12.48 -5.06
C ASP A 837 -37.33 11.45 -4.10
N ALA A 838 -37.98 10.42 -4.66
CA ALA A 838 -38.69 9.41 -3.88
C ALA A 838 -37.74 8.53 -3.05
N LEU A 839 -36.54 8.24 -3.55
CA LEU A 839 -35.52 7.47 -2.84
C LEU A 839 -35.03 8.27 -1.64
N PHE A 840 -34.78 9.57 -1.82
CA PHE A 840 -34.37 10.45 -0.73
C PHE A 840 -35.48 10.61 0.31
N ARG A 841 -36.74 10.78 -0.12
CA ARG A 841 -37.87 10.85 0.80
C ARG A 841 -37.99 9.58 1.64
N GLN A 842 -37.87 8.40 1.04
CA GLN A 842 -37.92 7.14 1.76
C GLN A 842 -36.77 7.02 2.76
N PHE A 843 -35.55 7.34 2.34
CA PHE A 843 -34.37 7.32 3.20
C PHE A 843 -34.55 8.17 4.47
N ILE A 844 -35.09 9.38 4.32
CA ILE A 844 -35.37 10.26 5.47
C ILE A 844 -36.46 9.67 6.37
N LEU A 845 -37.51 9.06 5.80
CA LEU A 845 -38.58 8.45 6.57
C LEU A 845 -38.06 7.29 7.43
N ASP A 846 -37.27 6.39 6.84
CA ASP A 846 -36.67 5.25 7.53
C ASP A 846 -35.79 5.73 8.69
N LEU A 847 -34.97 6.75 8.42
CA LEU A 847 -34.05 7.30 9.42
C LEU A 847 -34.76 7.99 10.59
N LEU A 848 -35.82 8.74 10.31
CA LEU A 848 -36.62 9.40 11.34
C LEU A 848 -37.43 8.38 12.15
N GLU A 849 -37.85 7.27 11.54
CA GLU A 849 -38.52 6.17 12.24
C GLU A 849 -37.57 5.46 13.22
N GLU A 850 -36.33 5.20 12.80
CA GLU A 850 -35.28 4.67 13.69
C GLU A 850 -35.05 5.61 14.89
N LEU A 851 -34.84 6.92 14.64
CA LEU A 851 -34.60 7.91 15.70
C LEU A 851 -35.77 8.01 16.69
N ASN A 852 -37.01 7.93 16.20
CA ASN A 852 -38.21 8.02 17.02
C ASN A 852 -38.45 6.74 17.85
N SER A 853 -37.96 5.58 17.39
CA SER A 853 -38.05 4.31 18.10
C SER A 853 -36.96 4.13 19.18
N GLY A 854 -35.84 4.85 19.07
CA GLY A 854 -34.66 4.72 19.93
C GLY A 854 -34.70 5.50 21.26
N GLY A 855 -35.71 6.35 21.50
CA GLY A 855 -35.86 7.08 22.76
C GLY A 855 -34.96 8.32 22.93
N ASP A 856 -34.29 8.79 21.88
CA ASP A 856 -33.54 10.05 21.88
C ASP A 856 -34.48 11.26 21.81
N ASP A 857 -34.10 12.40 22.41
CA ASP A 857 -34.82 13.68 22.31
C ASP A 857 -34.80 14.21 20.86
N VAL A 858 -35.73 13.74 20.03
CA VAL A 858 -35.85 14.17 18.62
C VAL A 858 -36.26 15.65 18.57
N ASN A 859 -35.48 16.45 17.83
CA ASN A 859 -35.77 17.87 17.61
C ASN A 859 -37.24 18.08 17.15
N PRO A 860 -38.05 18.91 17.83
CA PRO A 860 -39.47 19.11 17.50
C PRO A 860 -39.73 19.47 16.03
N LEU A 861 -38.81 20.23 15.40
CA LEU A 861 -38.89 20.58 13.98
C LEU A 861 -38.74 19.35 13.06
N MET A 862 -37.91 18.39 13.45
CA MET A 862 -37.72 17.14 12.70
C MET A 862 -38.93 16.23 12.84
N LEU A 863 -39.64 16.27 13.97
CA LEU A 863 -40.89 15.53 14.18
C LEU A 863 -42.05 16.13 13.36
N GLU A 864 -42.15 17.45 13.29
CA GLU A 864 -43.10 18.13 12.38
C GLU A 864 -42.83 17.79 10.91
N TRP A 865 -41.55 17.77 10.54
CA TRP A 865 -41.11 17.37 9.20
C TRP A 865 -41.43 15.89 8.90
N TYR A 866 -41.16 14.96 9.83
CA TYR A 866 -41.52 13.55 9.73
C TYR A 866 -43.01 13.37 9.45
N ASN A 867 -43.86 14.04 10.23
CA ASN A 867 -45.31 13.96 10.09
C ASN A 867 -45.82 14.56 8.77
N ALA A 868 -45.17 15.60 8.23
CA ALA A 868 -45.48 16.17 6.93
C ALA A 868 -45.09 15.24 5.77
N LEU A 869 -43.88 14.67 5.81
CA LEU A 869 -43.41 13.71 4.80
C LEU A 869 -44.27 12.44 4.77
N LYS A 870 -44.67 11.91 5.93
CA LYS A 870 -45.55 10.74 6.06
C LYS A 870 -46.94 10.97 5.46
N ARG A 871 -47.42 12.21 5.47
CA ARG A 871 -48.69 12.62 4.84
C ARG A 871 -48.57 12.92 3.33
N GLY A 872 -47.37 12.77 2.76
CA GLY A 872 -47.12 13.03 1.34
C GLY A 872 -46.92 14.50 0.98
N GLU A 873 -46.94 15.41 1.96
CA GLU A 873 -46.84 16.85 1.76
C GLU A 873 -45.40 17.26 1.37
N THR A 874 -45.23 18.16 0.40
CA THR A 874 -43.97 18.89 0.20
C THR A 874 -43.90 19.94 1.30
N ALA A 875 -43.10 19.67 2.33
CA ALA A 875 -43.00 20.49 3.53
C ALA A 875 -42.45 21.91 3.23
N SER A 876 -43.32 22.82 2.79
CA SER A 876 -43.02 24.25 2.67
C SER A 876 -43.11 24.91 4.05
N PHE A 877 -42.06 24.77 4.85
CA PHE A 877 -41.95 25.51 6.11
C PHE A 877 -41.49 26.95 5.86
N THR A 878 -42.34 27.77 5.25
CA THR A 878 -42.16 29.23 5.31
C THR A 878 -42.50 29.70 6.72
N PRO A 879 -41.61 30.43 7.42
CA PRO A 879 -42.03 31.14 8.62
C PRO A 879 -43.00 32.23 8.17
N THR A 880 -44.29 32.06 8.42
CA THR A 880 -45.22 33.18 8.43
C THR A 880 -44.71 34.16 9.48
N ALA A 881 -44.26 35.32 9.02
CA ALA A 881 -43.86 36.40 9.89
C ALA A 881 -45.04 36.83 10.78
N THR A 882 -44.69 37.11 12.04
CA THR A 882 -45.36 37.93 13.06
C THR A 882 -46.62 37.40 13.76
N PRO A 883 -46.77 37.73 15.06
CA PRO A 883 -45.81 37.63 16.17
C PRO A 883 -46.18 36.54 17.19
#